data_AF-A0A8G1ZEC4-F1
#
_entry.id   AF-A0A8G1ZEC4-F1
#
_cell.length_a   1.000
_cell.length_b   1.000
_cell.length_c   1.000
_cell.angle_alpha   90.00
_cell.angle_beta   90.00
_cell.angle_gamma   90.00
#
_symmetry.space_group_name_H-M   'P 1'
#
loop_
_entity.id
_entity.type
_entity.pdbx_description
1 polymer ?
#
loop_
_entity_poly.entity_id
_entity_poly.type
_entity_poly.pdbx_seq_one_letter_code
_entity_poly.pdbx_strand_id
1 'polypeptide(L)'
;MSLHDQDDPAVRAAQEERLRKVWTPPKGLFLRWTDVNNNRVGVWYTLTAFCFMLFAGVLALIIRTQLAVPDNDLIGANTFNQLFTLHGSMMMFLFAVPMFEAVSIILLPQLLGARDLPFPRLSAFGYWSFLLGGVFVGGSIFFNAAPDGGWFMYPPLTTRTDLSGLGADIWMLGLSFIEVSSVAAAVELIVGVLKCRPPGMRLNLMPLYAWYILVVAVMILFAFPPLIAGDILFEMERLLNWPFFDATRGGDPLLWQHLFWIFGHPEVYIIFLPSIALFAMLVPTFSRRHLLGYPWIVLAAVGTAFLSFGLWVHHMFTTGLPKISLAFFSAASEAVAIPTGVQIFVFIATLWAGRVTWSTPLLYATGSLAIFVIGGLTGVMVAVAPFDWQAHDSYFIVAHLHYVLIGGTLMPLFAGLYYYWPLVTGKKLSDRLGRIAFWLLFIGANIAFFPMHLSGLMGMPRRVFTYPAELGLGGMNMASTIGAYLFAAGVAVICVDLCLSPHRAKSPRNPWDAGTLEWLAHPDDEDWGIRSVPLIESRYPIWDQKDFVAKVDEGRFFLADAEEGRRETIVTTVLDARPLAVIRLGEPSVKPMLTAIALGGVFILTTYHLYWAALACGVATLACALWWLWTGTAEIPEKPSKPIGHGIVLPLYIAGPAAPGWWAMFITMMADATAFSGLIFGYFFFWTRHAEFPPMAMADGPGIAWPMIALALGLASWLLTVSARQVHARGAVGLARVALMIGILASVAGIGAGLAGPWESGMDPQTHSYPAIVWTLVVWTTAHAGVAAIMQGYVLARSIAGRMDPQHDADLRNITVYMHFFALTVLVTYATIGLFPEVA
;
A
#
# COMPACT_ATOMS: atom_id res chain seq x y z
N MET A 1 13.75 28.00 40.91
CA MET A 1 13.60 28.64 39.60
C MET A 1 12.43 27.93 38.92
N SER A 2 11.22 28.45 39.11
CA SER A 2 9.94 27.80 38.80
C SER A 2 8.98 28.87 38.29
N LEU A 3 9.08 29.17 37.01
CA LEU A 3 8.05 29.67 36.10
C LEU A 3 8.41 28.99 34.77
N HIS A 4 7.44 28.40 34.09
CA HIS A 4 7.71 27.65 32.86
C HIS A 4 8.36 28.63 31.86
N ASP A 5 9.44 28.30 31.14
CA ASP A 5 10.02 29.23 30.14
C ASP A 5 8.98 29.73 29.12
N GLN A 6 7.90 28.96 28.96
CA GLN A 6 6.72 29.27 28.12
C GLN A 6 5.80 30.36 28.68
N ASP A 7 5.97 30.77 29.95
CA ASP A 7 5.21 31.89 30.52
C ASP A 7 5.68 33.23 29.93
N ASP A 8 6.90 33.29 29.40
CA ASP A 8 7.42 34.45 28.64
C ASP A 8 6.92 34.39 27.18
N PRO A 9 6.10 35.36 26.72
CA PRO A 9 5.65 35.44 25.33
C PRO A 9 6.80 35.59 24.32
N ALA A 10 7.91 36.22 24.70
CA ALA A 10 9.06 36.40 23.81
C ALA A 10 9.76 35.07 23.52
N VAL A 11 9.87 34.20 24.52
CA VAL A 11 10.40 32.83 24.35
C VAL A 11 9.49 32.06 23.39
N ARG A 12 8.17 32.08 23.62
CA ARG A 12 7.20 31.42 22.74
C ARG A 12 7.35 31.89 21.30
N ALA A 13 7.33 33.21 21.06
CA ALA A 13 7.45 33.77 19.71
C ALA A 13 8.76 33.35 19.01
N ALA A 14 9.88 33.33 19.73
CA ALA A 14 11.17 32.93 19.17
C ALA A 14 11.21 31.44 18.78
N GLN A 15 10.56 30.57 19.57
CA GLN A 15 10.44 29.14 19.24
C GLN A 15 9.57 28.91 18.00
N GLU A 16 8.46 29.65 17.90
CA GLU A 16 7.57 29.61 16.73
C GLU A 16 8.29 30.07 15.46
N GLU A 17 9.05 31.16 15.53
CA GLU A 17 9.84 31.64 14.39
C GLU A 17 10.86 30.60 13.92
N ARG A 18 11.55 29.92 14.85
CA ARG A 18 12.48 28.84 14.52
C ARG A 18 11.77 27.68 13.84
N LEU A 19 10.63 27.25 14.37
CA LEU A 19 9.86 26.18 13.76
C LEU A 19 9.33 26.56 12.37
N ARG A 20 8.74 27.75 12.22
CA ARG A 20 8.31 28.30 10.92
C ARG A 20 9.43 28.28 9.89
N LYS A 21 10.64 28.70 10.28
CA LYS A 21 11.81 28.76 9.40
C LYS A 21 12.21 27.37 8.87
N VAL A 22 12.22 26.37 9.73
CA VAL A 22 12.66 25.00 9.41
C VAL A 22 11.64 24.23 8.56
N TRP A 23 10.36 24.53 8.75
CA TRP A 23 9.27 23.96 7.97
C TRP A 23 8.88 24.82 6.77
N THR A 24 9.64 25.89 6.49
CA THR A 24 9.39 26.74 5.33
C THR A 24 9.47 25.92 4.05
N PRO A 25 8.46 26.02 3.18
CA PRO A 25 8.45 25.27 1.95
C PRO A 25 9.43 25.82 0.91
N PRO A 26 9.92 24.95 0.00
CA PRO A 26 10.73 25.41 -1.12
C PRO A 26 9.91 26.34 -2.03
N LYS A 27 10.50 27.50 -2.36
CA LYS A 27 9.88 28.53 -3.21
C LYS A 27 10.40 28.45 -4.64
N GLY A 28 9.53 28.76 -5.62
CA GLY A 28 9.85 28.73 -7.04
C GLY A 28 9.06 27.63 -7.78
N LEU A 29 8.88 27.82 -9.10
CA LEU A 29 7.96 27.00 -9.91
C LEU A 29 8.35 25.52 -9.93
N PHE A 30 9.66 25.21 -10.01
CA PHE A 30 10.18 23.84 -10.02
C PHE A 30 10.52 23.35 -8.62
N LEU A 31 11.07 24.21 -7.76
CA LEU A 31 11.51 23.82 -6.42
C LEU A 31 10.35 23.39 -5.51
N ARG A 32 9.13 23.88 -5.74
CA ARG A 32 7.94 23.44 -4.96
C ARG A 32 7.70 21.93 -5.03
N TRP A 33 8.12 21.27 -6.12
CA TRP A 33 7.94 19.83 -6.34
C TRP A 33 9.06 18.98 -5.71
N THR A 34 10.05 19.64 -5.09
CA THR A 34 11.10 18.98 -4.29
C THR A 34 10.72 18.86 -2.82
N ASP A 35 9.54 19.36 -2.45
CA ASP A 35 9.05 19.21 -1.08
C ASP A 35 8.78 17.75 -0.75
N VAL A 36 8.95 17.43 0.52
CA VAL A 36 8.84 16.07 1.07
C VAL A 36 7.87 16.01 2.25
N ASN A 37 7.37 17.17 2.70
CA ASN A 37 6.40 17.23 3.79
C ASN A 37 5.12 16.45 3.43
N ASN A 38 4.70 15.56 4.33
CA ASN A 38 3.51 14.70 4.17
C ASN A 38 2.23 15.48 3.82
N ASN A 39 2.02 16.67 4.37
CA ASN A 39 0.81 17.46 4.09
C ASN A 39 0.74 17.86 2.61
N ARG A 40 1.89 18.08 1.98
CA ARG A 40 1.96 18.45 0.56
C ARG A 40 1.97 17.26 -0.36
N VAL A 41 2.85 16.30 -0.06
CA VAL A 41 2.94 15.05 -0.82
C VAL A 41 1.59 14.35 -0.81
N GLY A 42 0.95 14.22 0.36
CA GLY A 42 -0.37 13.62 0.52
C GLY A 42 -1.45 14.36 -0.27
N VAL A 43 -1.43 15.70 -0.36
CA VAL A 43 -2.39 16.46 -1.19
C VAL A 43 -2.16 16.21 -2.67
N TRP A 44 -0.91 16.20 -3.16
CA TRP A 44 -0.62 15.86 -4.55
C TRP A 44 -1.09 14.45 -4.88
N TYR A 45 -0.82 13.51 -3.98
CA TYR A 45 -1.17 12.10 -4.12
C TYR A 45 -2.70 11.92 -4.17
N THR A 46 -3.42 12.55 -3.22
CA THR A 46 -4.89 12.57 -3.17
C THR A 46 -5.47 13.13 -4.46
N LEU A 47 -4.93 14.25 -4.95
CA LEU A 47 -5.41 14.88 -6.18
C LEU A 47 -5.17 13.99 -7.41
N THR A 48 -3.98 13.40 -7.52
CA THR A 48 -3.65 12.47 -8.62
C THR A 48 -4.59 11.26 -8.62
N ALA A 49 -4.80 10.61 -7.46
CA ALA A 49 -5.73 9.49 -7.34
C ALA A 49 -7.18 9.90 -7.68
N PHE A 50 -7.62 11.09 -7.26
CA PHE A 50 -8.93 11.63 -7.62
C PHE A 50 -9.06 11.88 -9.13
N CYS A 51 -8.02 12.39 -9.79
CA CYS A 51 -8.02 12.56 -11.24
C CYS A 51 -8.10 11.22 -11.98
N PHE A 52 -7.37 10.19 -11.52
CA PHE A 52 -7.50 8.84 -12.08
C PHE A 52 -8.90 8.26 -11.89
N MET A 53 -9.54 8.50 -10.74
CA MET A 53 -10.95 8.12 -10.52
C MET A 53 -11.90 8.82 -11.51
N LEU A 54 -11.72 10.12 -11.73
CA LEU A 54 -12.56 10.86 -12.68
C LEU A 54 -12.38 10.31 -14.10
N PHE A 55 -11.14 10.02 -14.49
CA PHE A 55 -10.83 9.42 -15.77
C PHE A 55 -11.46 8.03 -15.92
N ALA A 56 -11.28 7.14 -14.94
CA ALA A 56 -11.90 5.81 -14.92
C ALA A 56 -13.44 5.86 -14.91
N GLY A 57 -14.03 6.90 -14.29
CA GLY A 57 -15.46 7.18 -14.32
C GLY A 57 -15.96 7.55 -15.72
N VAL A 58 -15.18 8.32 -16.49
CA VAL A 58 -15.49 8.60 -17.90
C VAL A 58 -15.45 7.31 -18.72
N LEU A 59 -14.47 6.43 -18.51
CA LEU A 59 -14.42 5.12 -19.18
C LEU A 59 -15.69 4.29 -18.88
N ALA A 60 -16.14 4.27 -17.62
CA ALA A 60 -17.38 3.60 -17.21
C ALA A 60 -18.63 4.16 -17.91
N LEU A 61 -18.71 5.49 -18.09
CA LEU A 61 -19.82 6.11 -18.81
C LEU A 61 -19.84 5.67 -20.28
N ILE A 62 -18.70 5.60 -20.95
CA ILE A 62 -18.62 5.12 -22.34
C ILE A 62 -19.10 3.65 -22.43
N ILE A 63 -18.66 2.80 -21.50
CA ILE A 63 -19.11 1.39 -21.39
C ILE A 63 -20.64 1.34 -21.22
N ARG A 64 -21.20 2.15 -20.31
CA ARG A 64 -22.65 2.17 -20.07
C ARG A 64 -23.44 2.72 -21.25
N THR A 65 -22.91 3.68 -22.00
CA THR A 65 -23.56 4.20 -23.19
C THR A 65 -23.57 3.18 -24.32
N GLN A 66 -22.47 2.43 -24.51
CA GLN A 66 -22.45 1.28 -25.42
C GLN A 66 -23.53 0.27 -25.04
N LEU A 67 -23.69 -0.04 -23.75
CA LEU A 67 -24.66 -1.01 -23.27
C LEU A 67 -26.06 -0.43 -22.99
N ALA A 68 -26.39 0.75 -23.48
CA ALA A 68 -27.68 1.38 -23.18
C ALA A 68 -28.85 0.70 -23.90
N VAL A 69 -28.62 0.22 -25.12
CA VAL A 69 -29.61 -0.43 -25.98
C VAL A 69 -29.03 -1.70 -26.61
N PRO A 70 -29.89 -2.66 -27.02
CA PRO A 70 -29.43 -3.85 -27.75
C PRO A 70 -28.72 -3.48 -29.06
N ASP A 71 -27.77 -4.32 -29.47
CA ASP A 71 -27.10 -4.25 -30.78
C ASP A 71 -26.47 -2.88 -31.11
N ASN A 72 -26.11 -2.11 -30.09
CA ASN A 72 -25.51 -0.78 -30.24
C ASN A 72 -24.11 -0.85 -30.86
N ASP A 73 -23.73 0.18 -31.61
CA ASP A 73 -22.49 0.24 -32.38
C ASP A 73 -21.61 1.47 -32.07
N LEU A 74 -21.82 2.11 -30.91
CA LEU A 74 -21.05 3.29 -30.46
C LEU A 74 -19.54 3.03 -30.44
N ILE A 75 -19.10 1.87 -29.93
CA ILE A 75 -17.71 1.45 -29.89
C ILE A 75 -17.54 -0.02 -30.28
N GLY A 76 -16.39 -0.35 -30.88
CA GLY A 76 -16.04 -1.73 -31.24
C GLY A 76 -15.63 -2.58 -30.03
N ALA A 77 -15.64 -3.91 -30.21
CA ALA A 77 -15.32 -4.88 -29.17
C ALA A 77 -13.92 -4.69 -28.55
N ASN A 78 -12.89 -4.43 -29.36
CA ASN A 78 -11.54 -4.19 -28.85
C ASN A 78 -11.49 -2.96 -27.91
N THR A 79 -12.07 -1.84 -28.34
CA THR A 79 -12.13 -0.63 -27.51
C THR A 79 -12.94 -0.87 -26.24
N PHE A 80 -14.06 -1.60 -26.32
CA PHE A 80 -14.83 -1.99 -25.13
C PHE A 80 -13.97 -2.79 -24.14
N ASN A 81 -13.17 -3.74 -24.64
CA ASN A 81 -12.27 -4.55 -23.81
C ASN A 81 -11.21 -3.71 -23.11
N GLN A 82 -10.59 -2.78 -23.84
CA GLN A 82 -9.62 -1.83 -23.28
C GLN A 82 -10.26 -0.92 -22.21
N LEU A 83 -11.46 -0.42 -22.48
CA LEU A 83 -12.18 0.47 -21.56
C LEU A 83 -12.54 -0.23 -20.24
N PHE A 84 -13.13 -1.43 -20.28
CA PHE A 84 -13.53 -2.10 -19.03
C PHE A 84 -12.31 -2.59 -18.25
N THR A 85 -11.25 -2.98 -18.95
CA THR A 85 -10.00 -3.44 -18.32
C THR A 85 -9.31 -2.29 -17.60
N LEU A 86 -9.17 -1.13 -18.26
CA LEU A 86 -8.64 0.07 -17.60
C LEU A 86 -9.57 0.60 -16.53
N HIS A 87 -10.89 0.63 -16.73
CA HIS A 87 -11.82 1.05 -15.67
C HIS A 87 -11.59 0.25 -14.38
N GLY A 88 -11.58 -1.09 -14.47
CA GLY A 88 -11.34 -1.95 -13.31
C GLY A 88 -9.96 -1.72 -12.70
N SER A 89 -8.91 -1.75 -13.53
CA SER A 89 -7.53 -1.61 -13.07
C SER A 89 -7.27 -0.25 -12.40
N MET A 90 -7.76 0.84 -13.00
CA MET A 90 -7.57 2.18 -12.46
C MET A 90 -8.38 2.40 -11.17
N MET A 91 -9.59 1.86 -11.06
CA MET A 91 -10.38 1.98 -9.83
C MET A 91 -9.74 1.24 -8.66
N MET A 92 -9.20 0.03 -8.89
CA MET A 92 -8.57 -0.78 -7.84
C MET A 92 -7.16 -0.26 -7.50
N PHE A 93 -6.27 -0.18 -8.49
CA PHE A 93 -4.84 0.07 -8.28
C PHE A 93 -4.42 1.54 -8.33
N LEU A 94 -5.20 2.41 -9.00
CA LEU A 94 -4.85 3.83 -9.16
C LEU A 94 -5.72 4.80 -8.35
N PHE A 95 -6.81 4.30 -7.77
CA PHE A 95 -7.70 5.10 -6.95
C PHE A 95 -7.87 4.52 -5.56
N ALA A 96 -8.46 3.35 -5.39
CA ALA A 96 -8.97 2.91 -4.09
C ALA A 96 -7.87 2.78 -3.02
N VAL A 97 -6.86 1.92 -3.24
CA VAL A 97 -5.73 1.77 -2.30
C VAL A 97 -4.91 3.07 -2.20
N PRO A 98 -4.44 3.68 -3.32
CA PRO A 98 -3.58 4.86 -3.23
C PRO A 98 -4.28 6.08 -2.61
N MET A 99 -5.59 6.23 -2.79
CA MET A 99 -6.35 7.31 -2.15
C MET A 99 -6.32 7.18 -0.63
N PHE A 100 -6.50 5.97 -0.09
CA PHE A 100 -6.44 5.78 1.36
C PHE A 100 -5.03 5.91 1.92
N GLU A 101 -4.01 5.45 1.20
CA GLU A 101 -2.61 5.69 1.55
C GLU A 101 -2.32 7.20 1.59
N ALA A 102 -2.71 7.92 0.53
CA ALA A 102 -2.54 9.38 0.42
C ALA A 102 -3.27 10.16 1.53
N VAL A 103 -4.53 9.82 1.79
CA VAL A 103 -5.31 10.42 2.89
C VAL A 103 -4.67 10.11 4.23
N SER A 104 -4.13 8.90 4.42
CA SER A 104 -3.45 8.52 5.66
C SER A 104 -2.13 9.25 5.87
N ILE A 105 -1.39 9.54 4.79
CA ILE A 105 -0.19 10.40 4.84
C ILE A 105 -0.52 11.79 5.38
N ILE A 106 -1.70 12.33 5.05
CA ILE A 106 -2.18 13.62 5.59
C ILE A 106 -2.66 13.47 7.04
N LEU A 107 -3.55 12.51 7.31
CA LEU A 107 -4.28 12.43 8.57
C LEU A 107 -3.48 11.85 9.73
N LEU A 108 -2.61 10.86 9.48
CA LEU A 108 -1.94 10.14 10.57
C LEU A 108 -1.07 11.04 11.43
N PRO A 109 -0.18 11.91 10.89
CA PRO A 109 0.64 12.75 11.77
C PRO A 109 -0.21 13.64 12.67
N GLN A 110 -1.30 14.18 12.15
CA GLN A 110 -2.26 14.98 12.93
C GLN A 110 -2.93 14.17 14.04
N LEU A 111 -3.39 12.95 13.72
CA LEU A 111 -4.01 12.03 14.68
C LEU A 111 -3.03 11.48 15.73
N LEU A 112 -1.74 11.45 15.40
CA LEU A 112 -0.66 10.99 16.26
C LEU A 112 0.06 12.16 16.95
N GLY A 113 -0.40 13.41 16.81
CA GLY A 113 0.28 14.57 17.38
C GLY A 113 1.77 14.67 16.98
N ALA A 114 2.10 14.16 15.79
CA ALA A 114 3.42 14.19 15.19
C ALA A 114 3.47 15.29 14.12
N ARG A 115 4.65 15.87 13.89
CA ARG A 115 4.81 16.93 12.88
C ARG A 115 4.80 16.42 11.45
N ASP A 116 5.32 15.21 11.26
CA ASP A 116 5.44 14.54 9.97
C ASP A 116 5.66 13.04 10.22
N LEU A 117 5.58 12.23 9.17
CA LEU A 117 5.91 10.81 9.19
C LEU A 117 7.44 10.58 9.24
N PRO A 118 7.90 9.38 9.66
CA PRO A 118 9.32 9.13 9.88
C PRO A 118 10.18 9.11 8.61
N PHE A 119 9.59 8.96 7.41
CA PHE A 119 10.35 8.83 6.16
C PHE A 119 9.84 9.75 5.03
N PRO A 120 9.83 11.09 5.19
CA PRO A 120 9.19 12.00 4.24
C PRO A 120 9.71 11.89 2.79
N ARG A 121 11.00 11.57 2.64
CA ARG A 121 11.62 11.35 1.32
C ARG A 121 11.17 10.04 0.66
N LEU A 122 10.83 9.02 1.45
CA LEU A 122 10.29 7.75 0.95
C LEU A 122 8.86 7.94 0.44
N SER A 123 8.01 8.70 1.15
CA SER A 123 6.67 9.06 0.66
C SER A 123 6.73 9.86 -0.63
N ALA A 124 7.66 10.82 -0.73
CA ALA A 124 7.88 11.56 -1.97
C ALA A 124 8.28 10.64 -3.14
N PHE A 125 9.20 9.68 -2.89
CA PHE A 125 9.58 8.67 -3.89
C PHE A 125 8.39 7.82 -4.33
N GLY A 126 7.55 7.38 -3.38
CA GLY A 126 6.32 6.66 -3.67
C GLY A 126 5.39 7.47 -4.57
N TYR A 127 5.06 8.71 -4.19
CA TYR A 127 4.21 9.59 -5.00
C TYR A 127 4.66 9.71 -6.46
N TRP A 128 5.95 9.92 -6.69
CA TRP A 128 6.48 10.04 -8.06
C TRP A 128 6.37 8.72 -8.83
N SER A 129 6.62 7.59 -8.18
CA SER A 129 6.48 6.27 -8.80
C SER A 129 5.03 5.99 -9.18
N PHE A 130 4.08 6.31 -8.29
CA PHE A 130 2.65 6.23 -8.54
C PHE A 130 2.19 7.11 -9.71
N LEU A 131 2.59 8.38 -9.75
CA LEU A 131 2.21 9.30 -10.82
C LEU A 131 2.70 8.80 -12.18
N LEU A 132 3.98 8.42 -12.26
CA LEU A 132 4.60 7.99 -13.51
C LEU A 132 4.00 6.67 -14.01
N GLY A 133 3.84 5.67 -13.13
CA GLY A 133 3.23 4.41 -13.48
C GLY A 133 1.75 4.54 -13.85
N GLY A 134 0.99 5.35 -13.12
CA GLY A 134 -0.43 5.58 -13.41
C GLY A 134 -0.67 6.32 -14.73
N VAL A 135 0.19 7.28 -15.08
CA VAL A 135 0.15 7.95 -16.39
C VAL A 135 0.53 6.97 -17.51
N PHE A 136 1.53 6.12 -17.29
CA PHE A 136 1.93 5.11 -18.25
C PHE A 136 0.80 4.11 -18.55
N VAL A 137 0.21 3.52 -17.52
CA VAL A 137 -0.90 2.55 -17.67
C VAL A 137 -2.15 3.23 -18.21
N GLY A 138 -2.62 4.31 -17.58
CA GLY A 138 -3.86 4.98 -18.00
C GLY A 138 -3.76 5.67 -19.36
N GLY A 139 -2.57 6.16 -19.73
CA GLY A 139 -2.32 6.84 -21.00
C GLY A 139 -2.31 5.91 -22.22
N SER A 140 -2.10 4.61 -22.01
CA SER A 140 -2.03 3.60 -23.08
C SER A 140 -3.27 3.55 -23.98
N ILE A 141 -4.46 3.93 -23.47
CA ILE A 141 -5.72 3.97 -24.22
C ILE A 141 -5.67 4.94 -25.41
N PHE A 142 -4.93 6.04 -25.28
CA PHE A 142 -4.80 7.04 -26.34
C PHE A 142 -3.96 6.55 -27.53
N PHE A 143 -3.30 5.40 -27.36
CA PHE A 143 -2.48 4.75 -28.38
C PHE A 143 -3.08 3.42 -28.84
N ASN A 144 -4.33 3.11 -28.44
CA ASN A 144 -4.98 1.81 -28.67
C ASN A 144 -4.13 0.62 -28.18
N ALA A 145 -3.30 0.85 -27.17
CA ALA A 145 -2.38 -0.11 -26.59
C ALA A 145 -2.75 -0.48 -25.15
N ALA A 146 -3.96 -0.09 -24.71
CA ALA A 146 -4.39 -0.40 -23.36
C ALA A 146 -4.59 -1.91 -23.17
N PRO A 147 -4.39 -2.42 -21.95
CA PRO A 147 -4.71 -3.79 -21.61
C PRO A 147 -6.19 -4.10 -21.89
N ASP A 148 -6.47 -5.30 -22.39
CA ASP A 148 -7.81 -5.73 -22.84
C ASP A 148 -8.26 -7.10 -22.27
N GLY A 149 -7.44 -7.74 -21.44
CA GLY A 149 -7.70 -9.04 -20.80
C GLY A 149 -8.51 -9.01 -19.50
N GLY A 150 -9.04 -7.84 -19.10
CA GLY A 150 -9.63 -7.61 -17.79
C GLY A 150 -8.59 -7.36 -16.68
N TRP A 151 -9.04 -6.76 -15.56
CA TRP A 151 -8.15 -6.28 -14.48
C TRP A 151 -7.41 -7.36 -13.69
N PHE A 152 -7.56 -8.63 -14.05
CA PHE A 152 -6.89 -9.76 -13.40
C PHE A 152 -6.14 -10.68 -14.38
N MET A 153 -6.03 -10.29 -15.66
CA MET A 153 -5.08 -10.85 -16.63
C MET A 153 -4.94 -12.38 -16.67
N TYR A 154 -6.04 -13.12 -16.84
CA TYR A 154 -5.99 -14.59 -16.82
C TYR A 154 -5.25 -15.23 -18.01
N PRO A 155 -4.23 -16.07 -17.76
CA PRO A 155 -3.75 -17.04 -18.73
C PRO A 155 -4.86 -18.05 -19.11
N PRO A 156 -4.81 -18.63 -20.32
CA PRO A 156 -3.81 -18.42 -21.36
C PRO A 156 -4.09 -17.21 -22.27
N LEU A 157 -5.21 -16.50 -22.06
CA LEU A 157 -5.61 -15.38 -22.94
C LEU A 157 -4.53 -14.28 -22.95
N THR A 158 -4.02 -13.93 -21.79
CA THR A 158 -3.12 -12.78 -21.59
C THR A 158 -1.64 -13.14 -21.60
N THR A 159 -1.27 -14.42 -21.57
CA THR A 159 0.12 -14.86 -21.81
C THR A 159 0.42 -15.02 -23.30
N ARG A 160 -0.62 -15.16 -24.12
CA ARG A 160 -0.53 -15.22 -25.57
C ARG A 160 -0.36 -13.84 -26.20
N THR A 161 0.88 -13.55 -26.62
CA THR A 161 1.26 -12.29 -27.27
C THR A 161 0.52 -12.04 -28.60
N ASP A 162 0.08 -13.10 -29.29
CA ASP A 162 -0.71 -13.03 -30.51
C ASP A 162 -2.17 -12.58 -30.27
N LEU A 163 -2.67 -12.72 -29.03
CA LEU A 163 -4.02 -12.30 -28.64
C LEU A 163 -4.03 -10.97 -27.88
N SER A 164 -3.14 -10.79 -26.91
CA SER A 164 -3.17 -9.65 -25.99
C SER A 164 -2.25 -8.48 -26.38
N GLY A 165 -1.42 -8.66 -27.41
CA GLY A 165 -0.41 -7.68 -27.82
C GLY A 165 0.46 -7.21 -26.65
N LEU A 166 0.85 -5.92 -26.68
CA LEU A 166 1.65 -5.25 -25.64
C LEU A 166 0.82 -4.80 -24.41
N GLY A 167 -0.51 -4.86 -24.49
CA GLY A 167 -1.37 -4.32 -23.43
C GLY A 167 -1.18 -5.04 -22.09
N ALA A 168 -0.95 -6.36 -22.14
CA ALA A 168 -0.63 -7.15 -20.95
C ALA A 168 0.70 -6.72 -20.31
N ASP A 169 1.75 -6.47 -21.10
CA ASP A 169 3.07 -6.05 -20.60
C ASP A 169 3.02 -4.64 -19.97
N ILE A 170 2.20 -3.74 -20.53
CA ILE A 170 1.92 -2.41 -19.95
C ILE A 170 1.25 -2.56 -18.59
N TRP A 171 0.31 -3.49 -18.45
CA TRP A 171 -0.38 -3.74 -17.20
C TRP A 171 0.58 -4.30 -16.15
N MET A 172 1.32 -5.36 -16.46
CA MET A 172 2.22 -6.04 -15.52
C MET A 172 3.33 -5.11 -15.03
N LEU A 173 4.17 -4.61 -15.95
CA LEU A 173 5.32 -3.77 -15.58
C LEU A 173 4.88 -2.40 -15.06
N GLY A 174 3.77 -1.87 -15.57
CA GLY A 174 3.21 -0.61 -15.11
C GLY A 174 2.65 -0.68 -13.69
N LEU A 175 1.87 -1.73 -13.37
CA LEU A 175 1.36 -1.94 -12.02
C LEU A 175 2.45 -2.35 -11.05
N SER A 176 3.35 -3.26 -11.41
CA SER A 176 4.55 -3.58 -10.61
C SER A 176 5.34 -2.33 -10.21
N PHE A 177 5.44 -1.33 -11.10
CA PHE A 177 6.06 -0.04 -10.76
C PHE A 177 5.23 0.79 -9.76
N ILE A 178 3.91 0.78 -9.88
CA ILE A 178 2.99 1.45 -8.93
C ILE A 178 3.08 0.79 -7.55
N GLU A 179 3.19 -0.54 -7.48
CA GLU A 179 3.26 -1.30 -6.23
C GLU A 179 4.47 -0.93 -5.37
N VAL A 180 5.58 -0.53 -5.97
CA VAL A 180 6.74 0.03 -5.26
C VAL A 180 6.31 1.19 -4.36
N SER A 181 5.35 2.01 -4.82
CA SER A 181 4.78 3.10 -4.01
C SER A 181 3.98 2.59 -2.82
N SER A 182 3.10 1.60 -3.01
CA SER A 182 2.26 1.07 -1.93
C SER A 182 3.08 0.34 -0.87
N VAL A 183 4.13 -0.39 -1.25
CA VAL A 183 5.06 -0.98 -0.26
C VAL A 183 5.80 0.11 0.52
N ALA A 184 6.25 1.17 -0.16
CA ALA A 184 6.89 2.31 0.49
C ALA A 184 5.95 3.02 1.49
N ALA A 185 4.69 3.21 1.11
CA ALA A 185 3.66 3.75 1.99
C ALA A 185 3.39 2.83 3.19
N ALA A 186 3.20 1.52 2.98
CA ALA A 186 2.97 0.55 4.05
C ALA A 186 4.08 0.58 5.11
N VAL A 187 5.36 0.60 4.69
CA VAL A 187 6.51 0.73 5.59
C VAL A 187 6.41 1.99 6.43
N GLU A 188 6.14 3.14 5.81
CA GLU A 188 6.05 4.40 6.51
C GLU A 188 4.87 4.48 7.47
N LEU A 189 3.70 4.00 7.07
CA LEU A 189 2.49 4.00 7.88
C LEU A 189 2.64 3.10 9.11
N ILE A 190 3.20 1.89 8.96
CA ILE A 190 3.46 0.98 10.10
C ILE A 190 4.42 1.63 11.09
N VAL A 191 5.56 2.14 10.61
CA VAL A 191 6.55 2.76 11.50
C VAL A 191 6.00 4.03 12.12
N GLY A 192 5.28 4.86 11.37
CA GLY A 192 4.64 6.07 11.86
C GLY A 192 3.69 5.78 13.03
N VAL A 193 2.76 4.83 12.85
CA VAL A 193 1.82 4.46 13.92
C VAL A 193 2.54 3.82 15.11
N LEU A 194 3.46 2.89 14.89
CA LEU A 194 4.07 2.14 15.99
C LEU A 194 5.15 2.93 16.74
N LYS A 195 5.87 3.84 16.07
CA LYS A 195 7.09 4.47 16.61
C LYS A 195 7.03 5.99 16.70
N CYS A 196 6.06 6.69 16.10
CA CYS A 196 5.98 8.16 16.10
C CYS A 196 4.74 8.68 16.84
N ARG A 197 4.19 7.90 17.76
CA ARG A 197 3.10 8.32 18.65
C ARG A 197 3.54 9.36 19.66
N PRO A 198 2.63 10.24 20.11
CA PRO A 198 2.94 11.22 21.14
C PRO A 198 3.02 10.51 22.50
N PRO A 199 3.79 11.05 23.46
CA PRO A 199 3.98 10.42 24.75
C PRO A 199 2.64 10.10 25.44
N GLY A 200 2.53 8.89 25.99
CA GLY A 200 1.32 8.44 26.71
C GLY A 200 0.24 7.80 25.84
N MET A 201 0.28 7.93 24.51
CA MET A 201 -0.69 7.27 23.60
C MET A 201 -0.39 5.76 23.47
N ARG A 202 -0.79 5.00 24.48
CA ARG A 202 -0.75 3.54 24.47
C ARG A 202 -1.59 2.99 23.32
N LEU A 203 -1.30 1.77 22.87
CA LEU A 203 -2.05 1.14 21.77
C LEU A 203 -3.58 1.16 22.00
N ASN A 204 -4.05 0.92 23.22
CA ASN A 204 -5.48 0.95 23.55
C ASN A 204 -6.12 2.35 23.62
N LEU A 205 -5.32 3.42 23.47
CA LEU A 205 -5.75 4.81 23.43
C LEU A 205 -5.67 5.43 22.02
N MET A 206 -5.10 4.71 21.05
CA MET A 206 -5.01 5.23 19.68
C MET A 206 -6.41 5.50 19.10
N PRO A 207 -6.58 6.57 18.31
CA PRO A 207 -7.78 6.74 17.51
C PRO A 207 -7.96 5.54 16.57
N LEU A 208 -9.20 5.17 16.28
CA LEU A 208 -9.47 3.97 15.49
C LEU A 208 -8.95 4.07 14.07
N TYR A 209 -8.87 5.28 13.53
CA TYR A 209 -8.22 5.49 12.24
C TYR A 209 -6.77 4.97 12.25
N ALA A 210 -5.98 5.28 13.27
CA ALA A 210 -4.61 4.78 13.37
C ALA A 210 -4.53 3.25 13.53
N TRP A 211 -5.45 2.63 14.26
CA TRP A 211 -5.53 1.16 14.37
C TRP A 211 -5.82 0.47 13.04
N TYR A 212 -6.82 0.97 12.32
CA TYR A 212 -7.25 0.38 11.06
C TYR A 212 -6.19 0.60 9.97
N ILE A 213 -5.55 1.77 9.91
CA ILE A 213 -4.44 1.98 8.97
C ILE A 213 -3.24 1.10 9.32
N LEU A 214 -2.95 0.85 10.61
CA LEU A 214 -1.93 -0.13 10.99
C LEU A 214 -2.28 -1.53 10.49
N VAL A 215 -3.52 -1.98 10.68
CA VAL A 215 -3.98 -3.29 10.18
C VAL A 215 -3.87 -3.36 8.67
N VAL A 216 -4.34 -2.34 7.96
CA VAL A 216 -4.31 -2.26 6.50
C VAL A 216 -2.88 -2.24 5.95
N ALA A 217 -1.98 -1.46 6.54
CA ALA A 217 -0.59 -1.43 6.11
C ALA A 217 0.12 -2.77 6.33
N VAL A 218 -0.22 -3.50 7.41
CA VAL A 218 0.23 -4.88 7.60
C VAL A 218 -0.39 -5.83 6.57
N MET A 219 -1.65 -5.65 6.18
CA MET A 219 -2.25 -6.45 5.12
C MET A 219 -1.56 -6.21 3.77
N ILE A 220 -1.28 -4.95 3.40
CA ILE A 220 -0.55 -4.60 2.16
C ILE A 220 0.78 -5.36 2.11
N LEU A 221 1.49 -5.41 3.24
CA LEU A 221 2.77 -6.09 3.36
C LEU A 221 2.73 -7.57 2.99
N PHE A 222 1.61 -8.26 3.24
CA PHE A 222 1.46 -9.69 2.97
C PHE A 222 0.62 -9.99 1.73
N ALA A 223 -0.22 -9.06 1.28
CA ALA A 223 -1.13 -9.24 0.17
C ALA A 223 -0.50 -8.93 -1.19
N PHE A 224 0.25 -7.82 -1.31
CA PHE A 224 0.85 -7.38 -2.58
C PHE A 224 1.98 -8.31 -3.07
N PRO A 225 2.86 -8.84 -2.22
CA PRO A 225 3.99 -9.63 -2.70
C PRO A 225 3.64 -10.91 -3.51
N PRO A 226 2.54 -11.64 -3.23
CA PRO A 226 2.02 -12.67 -4.12
C PRO A 226 1.72 -12.22 -5.55
N LEU A 227 1.22 -10.98 -5.74
CA LEU A 227 1.03 -10.40 -7.08
C LEU A 227 2.38 -10.14 -7.75
N ILE A 228 3.35 -9.54 -7.05
CA ILE A 228 4.73 -9.37 -7.53
C ILE A 228 5.33 -10.72 -7.98
N ALA A 229 5.13 -11.78 -7.20
CA ALA A 229 5.61 -13.11 -7.56
C ALA A 229 4.92 -13.64 -8.83
N GLY A 230 3.60 -13.45 -8.94
CA GLY A 230 2.82 -13.78 -10.14
C GLY A 230 3.32 -13.02 -11.37
N ASP A 231 3.48 -11.70 -11.26
CA ASP A 231 3.95 -10.81 -12.32
C ASP A 231 5.33 -11.24 -12.82
N ILE A 232 6.25 -11.61 -11.92
CA ILE A 232 7.56 -12.17 -12.32
C ILE A 232 7.38 -13.42 -13.19
N LEU A 233 6.57 -14.40 -12.75
CA LEU A 233 6.37 -15.63 -13.54
C LEU A 233 5.69 -15.32 -14.89
N PHE A 234 4.74 -14.40 -14.89
CA PHE A 234 3.98 -13.98 -16.08
C PHE A 234 4.85 -13.27 -17.11
N GLU A 235 5.68 -12.33 -16.68
CA GLU A 235 6.65 -11.65 -17.54
C GLU A 235 7.71 -12.62 -18.08
N MET A 236 8.18 -13.57 -17.27
CA MET A 236 9.13 -14.60 -17.74
C MET A 236 8.50 -15.51 -18.81
N GLU A 237 7.22 -15.84 -18.70
CA GLU A 237 6.52 -16.59 -19.76
C GLU A 237 6.43 -15.78 -21.06
N ARG A 238 6.03 -14.52 -20.97
CA ARG A 238 5.82 -13.67 -22.16
C ARG A 238 7.11 -13.23 -22.83
N LEU A 239 8.13 -12.86 -22.04
CA LEU A 239 9.40 -12.34 -22.54
C LEU A 239 10.38 -13.46 -22.91
N LEU A 240 10.45 -14.52 -22.11
CA LEU A 240 11.48 -15.55 -22.23
C LEU A 240 10.93 -16.93 -22.62
N ASN A 241 9.61 -17.06 -22.84
CA ASN A 241 8.95 -18.31 -23.21
C ASN A 241 9.08 -19.43 -22.15
N TRP A 242 9.12 -19.05 -20.86
CA TRP A 242 9.17 -19.97 -19.73
C TRP A 242 7.77 -20.48 -19.38
N PRO A 243 7.46 -21.78 -19.47
CA PRO A 243 6.09 -22.28 -19.42
C PRO A 243 5.54 -22.47 -18.00
N PHE A 244 5.16 -21.39 -17.33
CA PHE A 244 4.54 -21.46 -16.00
C PHE A 244 3.04 -21.75 -16.06
N PHE A 245 2.37 -21.22 -17.07
CA PHE A 245 0.92 -21.33 -17.29
C PHE A 245 0.59 -22.18 -18.53
N ASP A 246 1.58 -22.61 -19.30
CA ASP A 246 1.44 -23.49 -20.45
C ASP A 246 1.36 -24.97 -20.04
N ALA A 247 0.14 -25.52 -20.07
CA ALA A 247 -0.14 -26.92 -19.72
C ALA A 247 0.56 -27.95 -20.61
N THR A 248 0.99 -27.58 -21.83
CA THR A 248 1.68 -28.52 -22.74
C THR A 248 3.13 -28.79 -22.33
N ARG A 249 3.70 -27.91 -21.50
CA ARG A 249 5.08 -28.00 -20.98
C ARG A 249 5.10 -28.06 -19.45
N GLY A 250 4.05 -28.61 -18.85
CA GLY A 250 3.95 -28.87 -17.41
C GLY A 250 3.62 -27.64 -16.54
N GLY A 251 3.22 -26.52 -17.14
CA GLY A 251 2.63 -25.38 -16.42
C GLY A 251 1.15 -25.60 -16.09
N ASP A 252 0.52 -24.67 -15.37
CA ASP A 252 -0.91 -24.71 -15.06
C ASP A 252 -1.44 -23.27 -14.89
N PRO A 253 -2.43 -22.83 -15.71
CA PRO A 253 -3.04 -21.50 -15.60
C PRO A 253 -3.65 -21.17 -14.24
N LEU A 254 -4.01 -22.18 -13.44
CA LEU A 254 -4.58 -21.96 -12.10
C LEU A 254 -3.54 -21.40 -11.12
N LEU A 255 -2.24 -21.58 -11.36
CA LEU A 255 -1.20 -20.97 -10.53
C LEU A 255 -1.37 -19.45 -10.48
N TRP A 256 -1.65 -18.82 -11.64
CA TRP A 256 -1.91 -17.38 -11.71
C TRP A 256 -3.12 -17.01 -10.86
N GLN A 257 -4.23 -17.75 -10.96
CA GLN A 257 -5.44 -17.46 -10.19
C GLN A 257 -5.19 -17.58 -8.68
N HIS A 258 -4.41 -18.57 -8.24
CA HIS A 258 -4.03 -18.67 -6.83
C HIS A 258 -3.21 -17.46 -6.37
N LEU A 259 -2.12 -17.13 -7.08
CA LEU A 259 -1.27 -16.00 -6.73
C LEU A 259 -2.02 -14.67 -6.76
N PHE A 260 -2.79 -14.43 -7.82
CA PHE A 260 -3.59 -13.23 -8.00
C PHE A 260 -4.66 -13.10 -6.91
N TRP A 261 -5.40 -14.16 -6.56
CA TRP A 261 -6.48 -14.02 -5.56
C TRP A 261 -6.01 -14.05 -4.11
N ILE A 262 -4.88 -14.70 -3.81
CA ILE A 262 -4.20 -14.54 -2.51
C ILE A 262 -3.88 -13.06 -2.26
N PHE A 263 -3.59 -12.30 -3.32
CA PHE A 263 -3.51 -10.83 -3.29
C PHE A 263 -4.90 -10.17 -3.30
N GLY A 264 -5.68 -10.42 -4.35
CA GLY A 264 -6.81 -9.59 -4.75
C GLY A 264 -8.00 -9.69 -3.81
N HIS A 265 -8.12 -10.76 -3.02
CA HIS A 265 -9.15 -10.80 -2.00
C HIS A 265 -8.79 -10.03 -0.71
N PRO A 266 -7.61 -10.17 -0.11
CA PRO A 266 -7.15 -9.22 0.91
C PRO A 266 -7.20 -7.75 0.45
N GLU A 267 -6.91 -7.47 -0.83
CA GLU A 267 -6.98 -6.11 -1.40
C GLU A 267 -8.35 -5.46 -1.19
N VAL A 268 -9.46 -6.17 -1.40
CA VAL A 268 -10.79 -5.56 -1.20
C VAL A 268 -11.04 -5.17 0.27
N TYR A 269 -10.39 -5.84 1.23
CA TYR A 269 -10.44 -5.42 2.64
C TYR A 269 -9.45 -4.31 2.98
N ILE A 270 -8.28 -4.26 2.33
CA ILE A 270 -7.34 -3.13 2.38
C ILE A 270 -8.08 -1.85 1.98
N ILE A 271 -8.97 -1.94 1.00
CA ILE A 271 -9.80 -0.83 0.54
C ILE A 271 -10.97 -0.55 1.52
N PHE A 272 -11.61 -1.58 2.07
CA PHE A 272 -12.79 -1.40 2.93
C PHE A 272 -12.48 -0.90 4.34
N LEU A 273 -11.44 -1.42 4.99
CA LEU A 273 -11.13 -1.13 6.40
C LEU A 273 -10.91 0.38 6.68
N PRO A 274 -10.18 1.14 5.84
CA PRO A 274 -10.05 2.58 6.03
C PRO A 274 -11.38 3.34 6.04
N SER A 275 -12.40 2.87 5.33
CA SER A 275 -13.74 3.45 5.37
C SER A 275 -14.42 3.27 6.72
N ILE A 276 -14.26 2.08 7.34
CA ILE A 276 -14.74 1.82 8.69
C ILE A 276 -14.02 2.73 9.70
N ALA A 277 -12.73 2.99 9.49
CA ALA A 277 -12.00 3.99 10.24
C ALA A 277 -12.58 5.40 10.10
N LEU A 278 -12.90 5.85 8.88
CA LEU A 278 -13.57 7.13 8.67
C LEU A 278 -14.89 7.19 9.44
N PHE A 279 -15.73 6.15 9.35
CA PHE A 279 -16.96 6.07 10.13
C PHE A 279 -16.71 6.13 11.64
N ALA A 280 -15.66 5.47 12.13
CA ALA A 280 -15.27 5.48 13.53
C ALA A 280 -14.79 6.85 14.03
N MET A 281 -14.38 7.75 13.14
CA MET A 281 -14.09 9.16 13.46
C MET A 281 -15.35 10.04 13.37
N LEU A 282 -16.17 9.82 12.35
CA LEU A 282 -17.38 10.60 12.08
C LEU A 282 -18.48 10.35 13.10
N VAL A 283 -18.79 9.08 13.39
CA VAL A 283 -19.92 8.67 14.23
C VAL A 283 -19.80 9.29 15.63
N PRO A 284 -18.69 9.13 16.39
CA PRO A 284 -18.53 9.75 17.70
C PRO A 284 -18.67 11.27 17.68
N THR A 285 -18.07 11.91 16.66
CA THR A 285 -18.09 13.37 16.50
C THR A 285 -19.51 13.88 16.35
N PHE A 286 -20.28 13.31 15.42
CA PHE A 286 -21.64 13.77 15.14
C PHE A 286 -22.70 13.20 16.10
N SER A 287 -22.36 12.20 16.92
CA SER A 287 -23.20 11.72 18.01
C SER A 287 -22.88 12.39 19.36
N ARG A 288 -21.86 13.25 19.45
CA ARG A 288 -21.39 13.86 20.72
C ARG A 288 -21.18 12.82 21.82
N ARG A 289 -20.60 11.68 21.45
CA ARG A 289 -20.45 10.52 22.34
C ARG A 289 -19.17 9.78 22.02
N HIS A 290 -18.48 9.29 23.04
CA HIS A 290 -17.35 8.37 22.83
C HIS A 290 -17.84 7.11 22.12
N LEU A 291 -17.02 6.56 21.21
CA LEU A 291 -17.40 5.32 20.53
C LEU A 291 -17.63 4.19 21.55
N LEU A 292 -18.79 3.56 21.46
CA LEU A 292 -19.09 2.37 22.25
C LEU A 292 -18.37 1.15 21.66
N GLY A 293 -17.99 0.19 22.50
CA GLY A 293 -17.42 -1.06 22.01
C GLY A 293 -16.04 -0.95 21.34
N TYR A 294 -15.20 0.04 21.71
CA TYR A 294 -13.85 0.21 21.15
C TYR A 294 -13.02 -1.09 21.03
N PRO A 295 -12.92 -1.97 22.05
CA PRO A 295 -12.17 -3.21 21.90
C PRO A 295 -12.76 -4.14 20.85
N TRP A 296 -14.09 -4.23 20.75
CA TRP A 296 -14.79 -5.08 19.79
C TRP A 296 -14.55 -4.64 18.35
N ILE A 297 -14.56 -3.34 18.10
CA ILE A 297 -14.28 -2.81 16.74
C ILE A 297 -12.81 -2.96 16.35
N VAL A 298 -11.87 -2.93 17.31
CA VAL A 298 -10.44 -3.26 17.05
C VAL A 298 -10.28 -4.76 16.76
N LEU A 299 -10.90 -5.62 17.57
CA LEU A 299 -10.87 -7.07 17.36
C LEU A 299 -11.53 -7.46 16.03
N ALA A 300 -12.61 -6.78 15.63
CA ALA A 300 -13.22 -6.97 14.33
C ALA A 300 -12.25 -6.64 13.19
N ALA A 301 -11.50 -5.53 13.27
CA ALA A 301 -10.51 -5.18 12.25
C ALA A 301 -9.42 -6.25 12.11
N VAL A 302 -8.84 -6.68 13.24
CA VAL A 302 -7.80 -7.71 13.27
C VAL A 302 -8.35 -9.06 12.79
N GLY A 303 -9.58 -9.41 13.18
CA GLY A 303 -10.28 -10.62 12.74
C GLY A 303 -10.53 -10.63 11.23
N THR A 304 -11.01 -9.52 10.66
CA THR A 304 -11.17 -9.36 9.20
C THR A 304 -9.83 -9.54 8.48
N ALA A 305 -8.77 -8.90 8.97
CA ALA A 305 -7.45 -9.03 8.37
C ALA A 305 -6.95 -10.48 8.37
N PHE A 306 -7.07 -11.18 9.50
CA PHE A 306 -6.67 -12.59 9.57
C PHE A 306 -7.49 -13.48 8.63
N LEU A 307 -8.82 -13.36 8.64
CA LEU A 307 -9.71 -14.16 7.80
C LEU A 307 -9.50 -13.89 6.30
N SER A 308 -9.13 -12.66 5.93
CA SER A 308 -8.96 -12.27 4.52
C SER A 308 -7.94 -13.13 3.75
N PHE A 309 -6.89 -13.60 4.42
CA PHE A 309 -5.87 -14.46 3.83
C PHE A 309 -6.29 -15.94 3.75
N GLY A 310 -7.45 -16.31 4.29
CA GLY A 310 -7.93 -17.69 4.34
C GLY A 310 -9.11 -18.01 3.43
N LEU A 311 -9.48 -17.11 2.51
CA LEU A 311 -10.78 -17.20 1.84
C LEU A 311 -10.75 -16.97 0.30
N TRP A 312 -9.58 -16.69 -0.28
CA TRP A 312 -9.43 -16.25 -1.69
C TRP A 312 -10.01 -17.19 -2.76
N VAL A 313 -10.06 -18.51 -2.49
CA VAL A 313 -10.57 -19.52 -3.42
C VAL A 313 -12.06 -19.34 -3.75
N HIS A 314 -12.80 -18.51 -3.01
CA HIS A 314 -14.17 -18.16 -3.39
C HIS A 314 -14.30 -17.47 -4.76
N HIS A 315 -13.22 -16.92 -5.31
CA HIS A 315 -13.16 -16.41 -6.68
C HIS A 315 -12.90 -17.50 -7.72
N MET A 316 -12.68 -18.74 -7.27
CA MET A 316 -12.27 -19.88 -8.07
C MET A 316 -13.28 -21.04 -7.96
N PHE A 317 -14.49 -20.81 -7.43
CA PHE A 317 -15.49 -21.87 -7.20
C PHE A 317 -15.93 -22.61 -8.47
N THR A 318 -15.78 -21.99 -9.64
CA THR A 318 -16.12 -22.53 -10.95
C THR A 318 -14.94 -23.17 -11.70
N THR A 319 -13.76 -23.30 -11.05
CA THR A 319 -12.53 -23.81 -11.68
C THR A 319 -12.35 -25.33 -11.59
N GLY A 320 -13.29 -26.04 -10.95
CA GLY A 320 -13.22 -27.50 -10.80
C GLY A 320 -12.37 -28.00 -9.63
N LEU A 321 -12.05 -27.14 -8.67
CA LEU A 321 -11.32 -27.53 -7.45
C LEU A 321 -12.05 -28.60 -6.62
N PRO A 322 -11.32 -29.38 -5.78
CA PRO A 322 -11.92 -30.40 -4.93
C PRO A 322 -13.03 -29.86 -4.01
N LYS A 323 -14.12 -30.63 -3.86
CA LYS A 323 -15.29 -30.24 -3.04
C LYS A 323 -14.94 -29.89 -1.59
N ILE A 324 -13.94 -30.57 -1.01
CA ILE A 324 -13.48 -30.29 0.36
C ILE A 324 -12.88 -28.88 0.47
N SER A 325 -12.12 -28.46 -0.54
CA SER A 325 -11.58 -27.10 -0.63
C SER A 325 -12.73 -26.10 -0.76
N LEU A 326 -13.66 -26.33 -1.69
CA LEU A 326 -14.81 -25.43 -1.88
C LEU A 326 -15.62 -25.24 -0.59
N ALA A 327 -15.89 -26.33 0.16
CA ALA A 327 -16.63 -26.27 1.41
C ALA A 327 -15.88 -25.47 2.50
N PHE A 328 -14.57 -25.68 2.63
CA PHE A 328 -13.74 -24.92 3.58
C PHE A 328 -13.75 -23.43 3.27
N PHE A 329 -13.48 -23.06 2.01
CA PHE A 329 -13.39 -21.66 1.60
C PHE A 329 -14.75 -20.97 1.61
N SER A 330 -15.84 -21.67 1.30
CA SER A 330 -17.22 -21.17 1.45
C SER A 330 -17.53 -20.81 2.92
N ALA A 331 -17.22 -21.71 3.87
CA ALA A 331 -17.41 -21.43 5.30
C ALA A 331 -16.53 -20.28 5.81
N ALA A 332 -15.27 -20.19 5.34
CA ALA A 332 -14.37 -19.10 5.67
C ALA A 332 -14.90 -17.74 5.16
N SER A 333 -15.42 -17.69 3.93
CA SER A 333 -16.02 -16.48 3.35
C SER A 333 -17.25 -16.01 4.15
N GLU A 334 -18.14 -16.92 4.53
CA GLU A 334 -19.32 -16.59 5.34
C GLU A 334 -18.95 -16.05 6.74
N ALA A 335 -17.87 -16.56 7.35
CA ALA A 335 -17.42 -16.13 8.67
C ALA A 335 -17.03 -14.64 8.74
N VAL A 336 -16.64 -14.02 7.62
CA VAL A 336 -16.28 -12.58 7.59
C VAL A 336 -17.48 -11.66 7.80
N ALA A 337 -18.71 -12.16 7.62
CA ALA A 337 -19.90 -11.40 7.98
C ALA A 337 -19.94 -11.05 9.49
N ILE A 338 -19.29 -11.85 10.34
CA ILE A 338 -19.30 -11.64 11.80
C ILE A 338 -18.52 -10.36 12.21
N PRO A 339 -17.22 -10.20 11.90
CA PRO A 339 -16.52 -8.94 12.18
C PRO A 339 -17.22 -7.70 11.61
N THR A 340 -17.71 -7.80 10.37
CA THR A 340 -18.40 -6.72 9.68
C THR A 340 -19.69 -6.32 10.40
N GLY A 341 -20.48 -7.31 10.83
CA GLY A 341 -21.67 -7.08 11.64
C GLY A 341 -21.36 -6.36 12.95
N VAL A 342 -20.31 -6.78 13.67
CA VAL A 342 -19.87 -6.12 14.92
C VAL A 342 -19.57 -4.63 14.69
N GLN A 343 -18.85 -4.29 13.61
CA GLN A 343 -18.54 -2.90 13.26
C GLN A 343 -19.82 -2.08 13.04
N ILE A 344 -20.76 -2.60 12.25
CA ILE A 344 -22.03 -1.93 11.94
C ILE A 344 -22.86 -1.70 13.22
N PHE A 345 -23.01 -2.72 14.07
CA PHE A 345 -23.78 -2.61 15.31
C PHE A 345 -23.14 -1.66 16.32
N VAL A 346 -21.81 -1.58 16.38
CA VAL A 346 -21.10 -0.58 17.19
C VAL A 346 -21.45 0.85 16.77
N PHE A 347 -21.51 1.12 15.46
CA PHE A 347 -21.91 2.44 14.95
C PHE A 347 -23.36 2.76 15.26
N ILE A 348 -24.28 1.81 15.05
CA ILE A 348 -25.70 1.97 15.39
C ILE A 348 -25.86 2.26 16.89
N ALA A 349 -25.20 1.49 17.75
CA ALA A 349 -25.26 1.68 19.20
C ALA A 349 -24.72 3.04 19.63
N THR A 350 -23.63 3.50 19.02
CA THR A 350 -23.03 4.82 19.34
C THR A 350 -23.96 5.97 18.91
N LEU A 351 -24.58 5.87 17.73
CA LEU A 351 -25.58 6.85 17.27
C LEU A 351 -26.80 6.87 18.18
N TRP A 352 -27.30 5.69 18.57
CA TRP A 352 -28.46 5.55 19.45
C TRP A 352 -28.22 6.17 20.84
N ALA A 353 -27.02 5.96 21.41
CA ALA A 353 -26.67 6.45 22.73
C ALA A 353 -26.28 7.95 22.77
N GLY A 354 -26.10 8.58 21.60
CA GLY A 354 -25.63 9.95 21.47
C GLY A 354 -26.72 10.98 21.16
N ARG A 355 -26.30 12.23 20.94
CA ARG A 355 -27.13 13.32 20.40
C ARG A 355 -26.71 13.60 18.97
N VAL A 356 -27.44 13.02 18.02
CA VAL A 356 -27.09 13.03 16.60
C VAL A 356 -27.29 14.42 15.98
N THR A 357 -26.24 14.94 15.35
CA THR A 357 -26.28 16.12 14.50
C THR A 357 -26.19 15.71 13.03
N TRP A 358 -27.26 15.93 12.26
CA TRP A 358 -27.36 15.55 10.85
C TRP A 358 -26.56 16.47 9.90
N SER A 359 -25.24 16.29 9.92
CA SER A 359 -24.29 16.95 9.05
C SER A 359 -24.18 16.28 7.67
N THR A 360 -23.59 16.98 6.70
CA THR A 360 -23.29 16.41 5.38
C THR A 360 -22.39 15.16 5.48
N PRO A 361 -21.26 15.17 6.23
CA PRO A 361 -20.46 13.96 6.41
C PRO A 361 -21.23 12.77 7.00
N LEU A 362 -22.06 13.00 8.02
CA LEU A 362 -22.85 11.93 8.63
C LEU A 362 -23.89 11.36 7.66
N LEU A 363 -24.51 12.21 6.84
CA LEU A 363 -25.46 11.78 5.81
C LEU A 363 -24.80 10.80 4.83
N TYR A 364 -23.61 11.15 4.32
CA TYR A 364 -22.82 10.23 3.49
C TYR A 364 -22.51 8.95 4.24
N ALA A 365 -22.01 9.01 5.48
CA ALA A 365 -21.69 7.81 6.26
C ALA A 365 -22.90 6.87 6.43
N THR A 366 -24.09 7.41 6.76
CA THR A 366 -25.30 6.59 6.91
C THR A 366 -25.81 6.01 5.59
N GLY A 367 -25.81 6.79 4.51
CA GLY A 367 -26.20 6.29 3.19
C GLY A 367 -25.22 5.24 2.66
N SER A 368 -23.93 5.44 2.94
CA SER A 368 -22.86 4.50 2.65
C SER A 368 -23.08 3.15 3.32
N LEU A 369 -23.38 3.14 4.63
CA LEU A 369 -23.70 1.92 5.37
C LEU A 369 -24.93 1.21 4.79
N ALA A 370 -25.95 1.95 4.35
CA ALA A 370 -27.14 1.35 3.73
C ALA A 370 -26.81 0.65 2.40
N ILE A 371 -26.06 1.30 1.50
CA ILE A 371 -25.60 0.69 0.25
C ILE A 371 -24.70 -0.52 0.56
N PHE A 372 -23.78 -0.37 1.50
CA PHE A 372 -22.85 -1.43 1.88
C PHE A 372 -23.56 -2.67 2.43
N VAL A 373 -24.60 -2.52 3.25
CA VAL A 373 -25.39 -3.65 3.76
C VAL A 373 -26.10 -4.40 2.62
N ILE A 374 -26.66 -3.69 1.64
CA ILE A 374 -27.28 -4.32 0.46
C ILE A 374 -26.23 -5.14 -0.31
N GLY A 375 -25.05 -4.59 -0.55
CA GLY A 375 -23.94 -5.31 -1.19
C GLY A 375 -23.38 -6.47 -0.36
N GLY A 376 -23.27 -6.28 0.95
CA GLY A 376 -22.77 -7.30 1.87
C GLY A 376 -23.67 -8.53 1.93
N LEU A 377 -24.99 -8.33 1.88
CA LEU A 377 -25.95 -9.43 1.79
C LEU A 377 -25.77 -10.25 0.51
N THR A 378 -25.54 -9.60 -0.64
CA THR A 378 -25.25 -10.33 -1.89
C THR A 378 -23.87 -10.99 -1.87
N GLY A 379 -22.93 -10.46 -1.08
CA GLY A 379 -21.63 -11.09 -0.79
C GLY A 379 -21.77 -12.42 -0.08
N VAL A 380 -22.62 -12.48 0.94
CA VAL A 380 -22.94 -13.74 1.63
C VAL A 380 -23.59 -14.74 0.66
N MET A 381 -24.41 -14.28 -0.28
CA MET A 381 -25.00 -15.17 -1.30
C MET A 381 -23.94 -15.80 -2.20
N VAL A 382 -22.97 -15.03 -2.70
CA VAL A 382 -21.89 -15.57 -3.57
C VAL A 382 -20.81 -16.34 -2.80
N ALA A 383 -20.73 -16.18 -1.48
CA ALA A 383 -19.93 -17.06 -0.63
C ALA A 383 -20.47 -18.50 -0.60
N VAL A 384 -21.75 -18.71 -0.95
CA VAL A 384 -22.36 -20.04 -1.08
C VAL A 384 -22.04 -20.62 -2.45
N ALA A 385 -21.09 -21.56 -2.51
CA ALA A 385 -20.56 -22.09 -3.78
C ALA A 385 -21.64 -22.57 -4.78
N PRO A 386 -22.72 -23.29 -4.39
CA PRO A 386 -23.78 -23.64 -5.33
C PRO A 386 -24.52 -22.45 -5.95
N PHE A 387 -24.69 -21.36 -5.20
CA PHE A 387 -25.26 -20.13 -5.74
C PHE A 387 -24.26 -19.44 -6.67
N ASP A 388 -22.99 -19.37 -6.27
CA ASP A 388 -21.93 -18.79 -7.11
C ASP A 388 -21.84 -19.49 -8.46
N TRP A 389 -21.96 -20.82 -8.54
CA TRP A 389 -21.94 -21.51 -9.85
C TRP A 389 -22.95 -20.99 -10.88
N GLN A 390 -24.06 -20.39 -10.44
CA GLN A 390 -25.03 -19.73 -11.33
C GLN A 390 -24.73 -18.23 -11.50
N ALA A 391 -24.32 -17.55 -10.43
CA ALA A 391 -24.09 -16.11 -10.46
C ALA A 391 -22.72 -15.71 -11.06
N HIS A 392 -21.75 -16.61 -11.05
CA HIS A 392 -20.36 -16.39 -11.41
C HIS A 392 -20.24 -15.78 -12.82
N ASP A 393 -19.36 -14.79 -12.98
CA ASP A 393 -19.16 -14.08 -14.25
C ASP A 393 -20.43 -13.48 -14.89
N SER A 394 -21.51 -13.30 -14.13
CA SER A 394 -22.69 -12.53 -14.55
C SER A 394 -22.66 -11.09 -14.07
N TYR A 395 -23.63 -10.30 -14.52
CA TYR A 395 -23.89 -8.96 -13.98
C TYR A 395 -24.28 -8.95 -12.48
N PHE A 396 -24.63 -10.09 -11.88
CA PHE A 396 -24.86 -10.18 -10.43
C PHE A 396 -23.57 -9.91 -9.65
N ILE A 397 -22.44 -10.47 -10.10
CA ILE A 397 -21.12 -10.21 -9.51
C ILE A 397 -20.70 -8.75 -9.71
N VAL A 398 -20.97 -8.19 -10.89
CA VAL A 398 -20.70 -6.77 -11.17
C VAL A 398 -21.48 -5.88 -10.21
N ALA A 399 -22.77 -6.16 -10.02
CA ALA A 399 -23.63 -5.42 -9.10
C ALA A 399 -23.15 -5.53 -7.65
N HIS A 400 -22.90 -6.75 -7.18
CA HIS A 400 -22.38 -7.02 -5.83
C HIS A 400 -21.12 -6.20 -5.56
N LEU A 401 -20.10 -6.32 -6.44
CA LEU A 401 -18.83 -5.63 -6.30
C LEU A 401 -19.00 -4.10 -6.26
N HIS A 402 -19.84 -3.53 -7.13
CA HIS A 402 -20.04 -2.08 -7.15
C HIS A 402 -20.82 -1.58 -5.93
N TYR A 403 -21.79 -2.34 -5.40
CA TYR A 403 -22.45 -1.98 -4.15
C TYR A 403 -21.46 -1.93 -2.99
N VAL A 404 -20.60 -2.94 -2.84
CA VAL A 404 -19.62 -2.97 -1.74
C VAL A 404 -18.51 -1.93 -1.92
N LEU A 405 -18.06 -1.63 -3.15
CA LEU A 405 -17.06 -0.58 -3.38
C LEU A 405 -17.67 0.82 -3.23
N ILE A 406 -18.88 1.08 -3.72
CA ILE A 406 -19.49 2.40 -3.59
C ILE A 406 -19.86 2.69 -2.13
N GLY A 407 -20.57 1.75 -1.48
CA GLY A 407 -20.98 1.88 -0.08
C GLY A 407 -19.85 1.64 0.92
N GLY A 408 -18.79 0.93 0.52
CA GLY A 408 -17.66 0.59 1.39
C GLY A 408 -16.38 1.36 1.12
N THR A 409 -16.29 2.18 0.06
CA THR A 409 -15.07 2.92 -0.33
C THR A 409 -15.35 4.34 -0.80
N LEU A 410 -16.16 4.52 -1.84
CA LEU A 410 -16.32 5.81 -2.52
C LEU A 410 -17.17 6.82 -1.72
N MET A 411 -18.35 6.41 -1.24
CA MET A 411 -19.17 7.27 -0.37
C MET A 411 -18.51 7.59 0.99
N PRO A 412 -17.81 6.66 1.67
CA PRO A 412 -16.99 6.96 2.83
C PRO A 412 -15.90 7.99 2.54
N LEU A 413 -15.19 7.88 1.40
CA LEU A 413 -14.21 8.88 0.98
C LEU A 413 -14.84 10.25 0.79
N PHE A 414 -16.04 10.35 0.24
CA PHE A 414 -16.76 11.62 0.19
C PHE A 414 -17.22 12.11 1.57
N ALA A 415 -17.61 11.22 2.48
CA ALA A 415 -17.86 11.59 3.88
C ALA A 415 -16.60 12.20 4.52
N GLY A 416 -15.46 11.54 4.34
CA GLY A 416 -14.14 12.00 4.78
C GLY A 416 -13.74 13.32 4.13
N LEU A 417 -14.01 13.50 2.83
CA LEU A 417 -13.77 14.74 2.10
C LEU A 417 -14.50 15.91 2.76
N TYR A 418 -15.82 15.80 2.94
CA TYR A 418 -16.60 16.88 3.58
C TYR A 418 -16.19 17.13 5.04
N TYR A 419 -15.68 16.12 5.74
CA TYR A 419 -15.25 16.22 7.13
C TYR A 419 -13.87 16.85 7.28
N TYR A 420 -12.87 16.38 6.52
CA TYR A 420 -11.47 16.79 6.63
C TYR A 420 -11.06 17.92 5.68
N TRP A 421 -11.93 18.37 4.77
CA TRP A 421 -11.63 19.54 3.94
C TRP A 421 -11.23 20.82 4.72
N PRO A 422 -11.84 21.14 5.88
CA PRO A 422 -11.39 22.24 6.73
C PRO A 422 -9.99 22.04 7.31
N LEU A 423 -9.58 20.80 7.58
CA LEU A 423 -8.23 20.48 8.06
C LEU A 423 -7.18 20.80 7.00
N VAL A 424 -7.48 20.47 5.73
CA VAL A 424 -6.52 20.65 4.62
C VAL A 424 -6.49 22.09 4.10
N THR A 425 -7.64 22.78 4.06
CA THR A 425 -7.77 24.08 3.38
C THR A 425 -8.11 25.25 4.30
N GLY A 426 -8.39 24.98 5.57
CA GLY A 426 -8.95 25.97 6.51
C GLY A 426 -10.38 26.41 6.18
N LYS A 427 -11.06 25.75 5.22
CA LYS A 427 -12.38 26.17 4.71
C LYS A 427 -13.35 25.00 4.70
N LYS A 428 -14.64 25.28 4.86
CA LYS A 428 -15.70 24.26 4.80
C LYS A 428 -16.31 24.16 3.39
N LEU A 429 -16.64 22.95 2.97
CA LEU A 429 -17.45 22.72 1.77
C LEU A 429 -18.93 23.11 1.95
N SER A 430 -19.69 23.22 0.86
CA SER A 430 -21.09 23.66 0.93
C SER A 430 -22.00 22.52 1.38
N ASP A 431 -22.72 22.72 2.48
CA ASP A 431 -23.72 21.75 2.93
C ASP A 431 -24.88 21.59 1.93
N ARG A 432 -25.19 22.63 1.13
CA ARG A 432 -26.25 22.55 0.12
C ARG A 432 -25.80 21.68 -1.05
N LEU A 433 -24.63 21.97 -1.62
CA LEU A 433 -24.10 21.20 -2.75
C LEU A 433 -23.79 19.76 -2.32
N GLY A 434 -23.22 19.57 -1.13
CA GLY A 434 -22.94 18.24 -0.60
C GLY A 434 -24.18 17.36 -0.44
N ARG A 435 -25.32 17.92 0.02
CA ARG A 435 -26.59 17.18 0.09
C ARG A 435 -27.19 16.88 -1.28
N ILE A 436 -27.06 17.81 -2.24
CA ILE A 436 -27.49 17.57 -3.63
C ILE A 436 -26.67 16.42 -4.22
N ALA A 437 -25.35 16.51 -4.14
CA ALA A 437 -24.44 15.45 -4.59
C ALA A 437 -24.76 14.11 -3.93
N PHE A 438 -25.01 14.11 -2.61
CA PHE A 438 -25.35 12.90 -1.87
C PHE A 438 -26.56 12.18 -2.49
N TRP A 439 -27.66 12.89 -2.72
CA TRP A 439 -28.88 12.26 -3.25
C TRP A 439 -28.71 11.78 -4.69
N LEU A 440 -27.99 12.53 -5.52
CA LEU A 440 -27.65 12.09 -6.88
C LEU A 440 -26.80 10.81 -6.87
N LEU A 441 -25.79 10.74 -6.00
CA LEU A 441 -24.94 9.56 -5.83
C LEU A 441 -25.74 8.37 -5.28
N PHE A 442 -26.51 8.57 -4.21
CA PHE A 442 -27.24 7.51 -3.54
C PHE A 442 -28.32 6.90 -4.44
N ILE A 443 -29.12 7.74 -5.09
CA ILE A 443 -30.15 7.29 -6.02
C ILE A 443 -29.50 6.72 -7.29
N GLY A 444 -28.48 7.40 -7.82
CA GLY A 444 -27.75 6.97 -9.01
C GLY A 444 -27.11 5.59 -8.83
N ALA A 445 -26.48 5.32 -7.70
CA ALA A 445 -25.88 4.02 -7.40
C ALA A 445 -26.94 2.90 -7.39
N ASN A 446 -28.08 3.12 -6.72
CA ASN A 446 -29.13 2.10 -6.67
C ASN A 446 -29.75 1.86 -8.06
N ILE A 447 -30.05 2.92 -8.82
CA ILE A 447 -30.59 2.78 -10.17
C ILE A 447 -29.55 2.15 -11.13
N ALA A 448 -28.25 2.44 -10.94
CA ALA A 448 -27.19 1.88 -11.77
C ALA A 448 -27.03 0.37 -11.55
N PHE A 449 -26.90 -0.05 -10.29
CA PHE A 449 -26.41 -1.39 -9.96
C PHE A 449 -27.51 -2.35 -9.48
N PHE A 450 -28.65 -1.88 -8.96
CA PHE A 450 -29.72 -2.79 -8.56
C PHE A 450 -30.27 -3.58 -9.75
N PRO A 451 -30.56 -2.97 -10.93
CA PRO A 451 -31.02 -3.72 -12.10
C PRO A 451 -30.02 -4.76 -12.58
N MET A 452 -28.72 -4.56 -12.32
CA MET A 452 -27.67 -5.51 -12.71
C MET A 452 -27.73 -6.82 -11.92
N HIS A 453 -28.22 -6.82 -10.68
CA HIS A 453 -28.50 -8.07 -9.97
C HIS A 453 -29.56 -8.89 -10.71
N LEU A 454 -30.62 -8.22 -11.20
CA LEU A 454 -31.72 -8.88 -11.92
C LEU A 454 -31.25 -9.36 -13.29
N SER A 455 -30.56 -8.53 -14.06
CA SER A 455 -30.04 -8.93 -15.38
C SER A 455 -29.01 -10.07 -15.26
N GLY A 456 -28.20 -10.08 -14.20
CA GLY A 456 -27.30 -11.18 -13.88
C GLY A 456 -28.03 -12.50 -13.62
N LEU A 457 -29.09 -12.46 -12.80
CA LEU A 457 -29.94 -13.65 -12.54
C LEU A 457 -30.72 -14.11 -13.77
N MET A 458 -30.96 -13.22 -14.74
CA MET A 458 -31.51 -13.55 -16.05
C MET A 458 -30.46 -14.10 -17.03
N GLY A 459 -29.21 -14.27 -16.59
CA GLY A 459 -28.13 -14.85 -17.39
C GLY A 459 -27.31 -13.87 -18.21
N MET A 460 -27.38 -12.55 -17.94
CA MET A 460 -26.52 -11.57 -18.63
C MET A 460 -25.05 -11.76 -18.18
N PRO A 461 -24.14 -12.21 -19.07
CA PRO A 461 -22.74 -12.35 -18.73
C PRO A 461 -22.08 -10.97 -18.63
N ARG A 462 -21.06 -10.83 -17.80
CA ARG A 462 -20.23 -9.62 -17.78
C ARG A 462 -19.24 -9.62 -18.96
N ARG A 463 -18.66 -8.45 -19.27
CA ARG A 463 -17.62 -8.26 -20.32
C ARG A 463 -18.07 -8.59 -21.74
N VAL A 464 -19.36 -8.45 -22.02
CA VAL A 464 -19.90 -8.56 -23.38
C VAL A 464 -20.22 -7.17 -23.90
N PHE A 465 -19.68 -6.79 -25.06
CA PHE A 465 -19.77 -5.43 -25.60
C PHE A 465 -21.16 -5.07 -26.14
N THR A 466 -22.00 -6.06 -26.45
CA THR A 466 -23.36 -5.86 -26.93
C THR A 466 -24.26 -7.04 -26.55
N TYR A 467 -25.57 -6.88 -26.67
CA TYR A 467 -26.54 -7.93 -26.38
C TYR A 467 -27.73 -7.85 -27.34
N PRO A 468 -28.32 -8.99 -27.73
CA PRO A 468 -29.47 -9.02 -28.63
C PRO A 468 -30.77 -8.64 -27.92
N ALA A 469 -31.72 -8.06 -28.65
CA ALA A 469 -32.98 -7.54 -28.10
C ALA A 469 -33.88 -8.63 -27.51
N GLU A 470 -33.79 -9.85 -28.02
CA GLU A 470 -34.61 -11.01 -27.65
C GLU A 470 -34.40 -11.45 -26.19
N LEU A 471 -33.27 -11.07 -25.57
CA LEU A 471 -33.02 -11.37 -24.16
C LEU A 471 -33.89 -10.53 -23.21
N GLY A 472 -34.58 -9.49 -23.69
CA GLY A 472 -35.45 -8.65 -22.85
C GLY A 472 -34.70 -7.78 -21.84
N LEU A 473 -33.38 -7.68 -21.95
CA LEU A 473 -32.50 -6.98 -20.99
C LEU A 473 -32.43 -5.46 -21.22
N GLY A 474 -33.01 -4.94 -22.31
CA GLY A 474 -32.90 -3.55 -22.72
C GLY A 474 -33.38 -2.55 -21.67
N GLY A 475 -34.51 -2.83 -21.00
CA GLY A 475 -35.06 -1.95 -19.96
C GLY A 475 -34.14 -1.84 -18.73
N MET A 476 -33.57 -2.96 -18.28
CA MET A 476 -32.65 -3.00 -17.13
C MET A 476 -31.33 -2.29 -17.47
N ASN A 477 -30.79 -2.52 -18.66
CA ASN A 477 -29.58 -1.85 -19.11
C ASN A 477 -29.78 -0.34 -19.28
N MET A 478 -30.89 0.11 -19.88
CA MET A 478 -31.19 1.54 -19.98
C MET A 478 -31.30 2.18 -18.59
N ALA A 479 -32.00 1.53 -17.64
CA ALA A 479 -32.07 2.00 -16.26
C ALA A 479 -30.66 2.10 -15.63
N SER A 480 -29.84 1.06 -15.78
CA SER A 480 -28.46 1.06 -15.31
C SER A 480 -27.62 2.21 -15.90
N THR A 481 -27.82 2.54 -17.18
CA THR A 481 -27.14 3.67 -17.83
C THR A 481 -27.61 5.02 -17.29
N ILE A 482 -28.92 5.21 -17.11
CA ILE A 482 -29.48 6.43 -16.47
C ILE A 482 -28.92 6.60 -15.06
N GLY A 483 -28.88 5.52 -14.28
CA GLY A 483 -28.29 5.52 -12.94
C GLY A 483 -26.82 5.93 -12.94
N ALA A 484 -26.03 5.43 -13.90
CA ALA A 484 -24.62 5.78 -14.04
C ALA A 484 -24.42 7.28 -14.34
N TYR A 485 -25.23 7.86 -15.23
CA TYR A 485 -25.19 9.31 -15.50
C TYR A 485 -25.67 10.14 -14.30
N LEU A 486 -26.66 9.67 -13.55
CA LEU A 486 -27.10 10.32 -12.31
C LEU A 486 -26.00 10.32 -11.24
N PHE A 487 -25.31 9.18 -11.10
CA PHE A 487 -24.15 9.05 -10.22
C PHE A 487 -23.03 10.02 -10.62
N ALA A 488 -22.70 10.07 -11.91
CA ALA A 488 -21.69 10.99 -12.45
C ALA A 488 -22.08 12.46 -12.23
N ALA A 489 -23.36 12.83 -12.35
CA ALA A 489 -23.83 14.17 -12.03
C ALA A 489 -23.58 14.51 -10.54
N GLY A 490 -23.77 13.55 -9.63
CA GLY A 490 -23.42 13.71 -8.22
C GLY A 490 -21.94 13.99 -8.00
N VAL A 491 -21.05 13.23 -8.66
CA VAL A 491 -19.60 13.48 -8.64
C VAL A 491 -19.26 14.85 -9.23
N ALA A 492 -19.92 15.26 -10.30
CA ALA A 492 -19.71 16.58 -10.91
C ALA A 492 -20.10 17.72 -9.96
N VAL A 493 -21.18 17.57 -9.18
CA VAL A 493 -21.55 18.56 -8.14
C VAL A 493 -20.47 18.68 -7.07
N ILE A 494 -19.85 17.57 -6.66
CA ILE A 494 -18.70 17.60 -5.72
C ILE A 494 -17.53 18.35 -6.37
N CYS A 495 -17.20 18.08 -7.64
CA CYS A 495 -16.13 18.79 -8.34
C CYS A 495 -16.39 20.31 -8.39
N VAL A 496 -17.63 20.73 -8.67
CA VAL A 496 -18.03 22.14 -8.62
C VAL A 496 -17.86 22.71 -7.20
N ASP A 497 -18.26 21.97 -6.17
CA ASP A 497 -18.11 22.38 -4.77
C ASP A 497 -16.64 22.61 -4.38
N LEU A 498 -15.74 21.72 -4.83
CA LEU A 498 -14.29 21.84 -4.66
C LEU A 498 -13.74 23.09 -5.36
N CYS A 499 -14.12 23.32 -6.63
CA CYS A 499 -13.70 24.49 -7.40
C CYS A 499 -14.18 25.82 -6.78
N LEU A 500 -15.31 25.82 -6.08
CA LEU A 500 -15.83 27.01 -5.40
C LEU A 500 -15.18 27.25 -4.02
N SER A 501 -14.54 26.24 -3.44
CA SER A 501 -13.96 26.34 -2.10
C SER A 501 -12.93 27.47 -1.91
N PRO A 502 -12.02 27.76 -2.85
CA PRO A 502 -11.05 28.84 -2.69
C PRO A 502 -11.69 30.21 -2.39
N HIS A 503 -12.93 30.44 -2.82
CA HIS A 503 -13.65 31.70 -2.61
C HIS A 503 -14.45 31.76 -1.29
N ARG A 504 -14.40 30.71 -0.46
CA ARG A 504 -15.15 30.67 0.81
C ARG A 504 -14.37 31.26 1.97
N ALA A 505 -15.11 31.70 2.99
CA ALA A 505 -14.56 32.14 4.26
C ALA A 505 -13.87 30.98 4.99
N LYS A 506 -12.85 31.31 5.79
CA LYS A 506 -12.21 30.34 6.68
C LYS A 506 -13.19 29.83 7.73
N SER A 507 -13.10 28.55 8.06
CA SER A 507 -13.89 27.96 9.14
C SER A 507 -13.26 28.24 10.49
N PRO A 508 -13.99 28.06 11.61
CA PRO A 508 -13.37 27.87 12.91
C PRO A 508 -12.38 26.69 12.90
N ARG A 509 -11.43 26.67 13.85
CA ARG A 509 -10.43 25.59 14.03
C ARG A 509 -11.04 24.20 14.09
N ASN A 510 -12.05 24.03 14.93
CA ASN A 510 -12.77 22.77 15.08
C ASN A 510 -14.26 22.99 14.74
N PRO A 511 -14.62 23.00 13.43
CA PRO A 511 -15.99 23.30 13.00
C PRO A 511 -16.98 22.19 13.39
N TRP A 512 -16.48 21.04 13.81
CA TRP A 512 -17.29 19.88 14.17
C TRP A 512 -17.31 19.63 15.68
N ASP A 513 -16.56 20.38 16.49
CA ASP A 513 -16.36 20.13 17.92
C ASP A 513 -15.94 18.65 18.19
N ALA A 514 -15.05 18.12 17.35
CA ALA A 514 -14.52 16.77 17.47
C ALA A 514 -13.51 16.64 18.62
N GLY A 515 -13.41 15.44 19.21
CA GLY A 515 -12.61 15.19 20.41
C GLY A 515 -11.14 14.79 20.18
N THR A 516 -10.72 14.64 18.93
CA THR A 516 -9.45 14.01 18.52
C THR A 516 -8.41 15.02 18.00
N LEU A 517 -7.14 14.60 17.98
CA LEU A 517 -5.98 15.49 17.85
C LEU A 517 -5.87 16.23 16.52
N GLU A 518 -6.47 15.73 15.45
CA GLU A 518 -6.37 16.36 14.14
C GLU A 518 -6.99 17.76 14.10
N TRP A 519 -7.91 18.05 15.02
CA TRP A 519 -8.53 19.38 15.16
C TRP A 519 -7.72 20.34 16.02
N LEU A 520 -6.46 20.00 16.31
CA LEU A 520 -5.48 20.93 16.86
C LEU A 520 -4.89 21.86 15.79
N ALA A 521 -5.02 21.57 14.49
CA ALA A 521 -4.50 22.50 13.48
C ALA A 521 -5.42 23.74 13.33
N HIS A 522 -4.89 24.96 13.35
CA HIS A 522 -5.62 26.18 12.99
C HIS A 522 -5.85 26.31 11.48
N PRO A 523 -6.93 27.01 11.06
CA PRO A 523 -7.19 27.31 9.63
C PRO A 523 -6.14 28.22 8.98
N ASP A 524 -5.30 28.86 9.80
CA ASP A 524 -4.18 29.70 9.42
C ASP A 524 -2.83 28.99 9.60
N ASP A 525 -2.83 27.72 10.02
CA ASP A 525 -1.61 27.02 10.41
C ASP A 525 -0.60 26.88 9.28
N GLU A 526 0.65 26.81 9.73
CA GLU A 526 1.84 26.72 8.90
C GLU A 526 2.22 25.26 8.61
N ASP A 527 3.21 25.06 7.76
CA ASP A 527 3.60 23.73 7.27
C ASP A 527 4.28 22.83 8.35
N TRP A 528 4.47 23.30 9.58
CA TRP A 528 5.08 22.56 10.71
C TRP A 528 4.17 21.56 11.46
N GLY A 529 2.87 21.52 11.15
CA GLY A 529 1.91 20.65 11.83
C GLY A 529 1.59 21.14 13.24
N ILE A 530 1.98 20.39 14.28
CA ILE A 530 1.62 20.68 15.67
C ILE A 530 2.65 21.57 16.41
N ARG A 531 2.14 22.57 17.15
CA ARG A 531 2.94 23.52 17.95
C ARG A 531 3.84 22.85 18.99
N SER A 532 3.28 21.94 19.78
CA SER A 532 4.00 21.10 20.74
C SER A 532 3.38 19.71 20.82
N VAL A 533 4.20 18.67 20.93
CA VAL A 533 3.76 17.26 20.95
C VAL A 533 3.11 16.97 22.30
N PRO A 534 1.81 16.62 22.37
CA PRO A 534 1.06 16.56 23.63
C PRO A 534 1.36 15.29 24.45
N LEU A 535 1.02 15.33 25.75
CA LEU A 535 0.87 14.13 26.58
C LEU A 535 -0.57 13.60 26.44
N ILE A 536 -0.74 12.31 26.14
CA ILE A 536 -2.05 11.70 25.90
C ILE A 536 -2.46 10.79 27.05
N GLU A 537 -3.65 11.05 27.61
CA GLU A 537 -4.24 10.28 28.72
C GLU A 537 -5.64 9.72 28.39
N SER A 538 -6.27 10.20 27.30
CA SER A 538 -7.59 9.73 26.82
C SER A 538 -7.62 9.58 25.30
N ARG A 539 -8.61 8.82 24.79
CA ARG A 539 -8.92 8.68 23.35
C ARG A 539 -9.51 9.94 22.73
N TYR A 540 -10.16 10.79 23.53
CA TYR A 540 -10.72 12.06 23.10
C TYR A 540 -10.11 13.23 23.90
N PRO A 541 -8.80 13.53 23.73
CA PRO A 541 -8.09 14.52 24.53
C PRO A 541 -8.75 15.90 24.54
N ILE A 542 -9.31 16.35 23.41
CA ILE A 542 -9.92 17.69 23.30
C ILE A 542 -11.17 17.79 24.19
N TRP A 543 -11.92 16.70 24.33
CA TRP A 543 -13.11 16.66 25.19
C TRP A 543 -12.77 16.42 26.66
N ASP A 544 -11.81 15.53 26.93
CA ASP A 544 -11.59 14.98 28.27
C ASP A 544 -10.50 15.70 29.06
N GLN A 545 -9.48 16.26 28.40
CA GLN A 545 -8.32 16.85 29.07
C GLN A 545 -8.48 18.37 29.25
N LYS A 546 -8.29 18.83 30.48
CA LYS A 546 -8.47 20.24 30.83
C LYS A 546 -7.40 21.14 30.21
N ASP A 547 -7.86 22.25 29.61
CA ASP A 547 -7.04 23.28 28.97
C ASP A 547 -6.11 22.71 27.88
N PHE A 548 -6.48 21.56 27.29
CA PHE A 548 -5.60 20.79 26.40
C PHE A 548 -5.15 21.60 25.19
N VAL A 549 -6.10 22.21 24.49
CA VAL A 549 -5.83 23.03 23.30
C VAL A 549 -4.92 24.22 23.63
N ALA A 550 -5.22 24.94 24.72
CA ALA A 550 -4.41 26.08 25.15
C ALA A 550 -2.97 25.66 25.49
N LYS A 551 -2.77 24.54 26.18
CA LYS A 551 -1.43 24.02 26.50
C LYS A 551 -0.62 23.65 25.25
N VAL A 552 -1.27 23.11 24.21
CA VAL A 552 -0.61 22.82 22.92
C VAL A 552 -0.14 24.11 22.28
N ASP A 553 -1.04 25.10 22.16
CA ASP A 553 -0.79 26.40 21.52
C ASP A 553 0.28 27.21 22.27
N GLU A 554 0.30 27.13 23.59
CA GLU A 554 1.29 27.82 24.42
C GLU A 554 2.63 27.08 24.48
N GLY A 555 2.82 26.00 23.72
CA GLY A 555 4.09 25.27 23.67
C GLY A 555 4.43 24.54 24.97
N ARG A 556 3.43 24.22 25.80
CA ARG A 556 3.65 23.70 27.16
C ARG A 556 3.97 22.21 27.24
N PHE A 557 3.86 21.46 26.14
CA PHE A 557 4.19 20.04 26.10
C PHE A 557 5.60 19.79 25.53
N PHE A 558 5.78 18.71 24.77
CA PHE A 558 7.10 18.26 24.33
C PHE A 558 7.52 18.87 22.99
N LEU A 559 8.82 18.97 22.78
CA LEU A 559 9.48 19.38 21.55
C LEU A 559 8.91 20.70 20.98
N ALA A 560 8.62 21.68 21.84
CA ALA A 560 8.01 22.96 21.46
C ALA A 560 8.92 23.88 20.64
N ASP A 561 10.13 23.47 20.29
CA ASP A 561 11.15 24.29 19.63
C ASP A 561 11.94 23.49 18.58
N ALA A 562 12.58 24.19 17.64
CA ALA A 562 13.54 23.68 16.68
C ALA A 562 14.90 24.41 16.82
N GLU A 563 15.48 24.39 18.02
CA GLU A 563 16.79 25.02 18.33
C GLU A 563 17.92 24.59 17.39
N GLU A 564 17.84 23.36 16.86
CA GLU A 564 18.86 22.78 15.97
C GLU A 564 18.71 23.25 14.53
N GLY A 565 17.65 23.99 14.19
CA GLY A 565 17.38 24.41 12.81
C GLY A 565 17.07 23.24 11.87
N ARG A 566 16.62 22.10 12.40
CA ARG A 566 16.30 20.87 11.67
C ARG A 566 14.87 20.42 11.91
N ARG A 567 14.26 19.76 10.92
CA ARG A 567 12.96 19.11 11.07
C ARG A 567 13.14 17.89 11.99
N GLU A 568 12.29 17.76 12.99
CA GLU A 568 12.47 16.76 14.06
C GLU A 568 11.14 16.13 14.48
N THR A 569 11.19 14.87 14.91
CA THR A 569 10.06 14.16 15.52
C THR A 569 10.51 13.25 16.66
N ILE A 570 9.60 12.93 17.58
CA ILE A 570 9.85 12.04 18.71
C ILE A 570 9.63 10.59 18.28
N VAL A 571 10.58 9.72 18.60
CA VAL A 571 10.44 8.27 18.49
C VAL A 571 10.09 7.68 19.85
N THR A 572 9.13 6.75 19.87
CA THR A 572 8.62 6.13 21.08
C THR A 572 8.69 4.59 21.06
N THR A 573 8.41 3.96 22.20
CA THR A 573 8.22 2.50 22.33
C THR A 573 6.90 2.04 21.69
N VAL A 574 6.87 0.79 21.22
CA VAL A 574 5.75 0.23 20.43
C VAL A 574 4.46 0.00 21.24
N LEU A 575 4.52 -0.23 22.55
CA LEU A 575 3.30 -0.51 23.31
C LEU A 575 2.77 0.75 24.01
N ASP A 576 3.64 1.40 24.78
CA ASP A 576 3.27 2.44 25.73
C ASP A 576 3.50 3.87 25.23
N ALA A 577 4.08 4.05 24.04
CA ALA A 577 4.52 5.34 23.51
C ALA A 577 5.46 6.10 24.48
N ARG A 578 6.32 5.40 25.23
CA ARG A 578 7.40 6.04 26.03
C ARG A 578 8.44 6.65 25.10
N PRO A 579 8.86 7.91 25.28
CA PRO A 579 9.89 8.56 24.46
C PRO A 579 11.23 7.82 24.51
N LEU A 580 11.88 7.67 23.35
CA LEU A 580 13.16 6.99 23.19
C LEU A 580 14.25 7.89 22.58
N ALA A 581 13.90 8.70 21.59
CA ALA A 581 14.84 9.55 20.87
C ALA A 581 14.12 10.71 20.17
N VAL A 582 14.88 11.72 19.75
CA VAL A 582 14.44 12.68 18.73
C VAL A 582 15.24 12.38 17.46
N ILE A 583 14.54 12.16 16.35
CA ILE A 583 15.18 11.92 15.06
C ILE A 583 15.03 13.15 14.17
N ARG A 584 16.01 13.35 13.30
CA ARG A 584 15.96 14.36 12.23
C ARG A 584 15.21 13.79 11.03
N LEU A 585 14.33 14.60 10.48
CA LEU A 585 13.51 14.26 9.32
C LEU A 585 14.14 14.74 8.02
N GLY A 586 13.74 14.12 6.91
CA GLY A 586 14.23 14.49 5.59
C GLY A 586 13.85 15.91 5.18
N GLU A 587 14.82 16.68 4.72
CA GLU A 587 14.60 17.99 4.10
C GLU A 587 14.27 17.86 2.60
N PRO A 588 13.64 18.90 1.99
CA PRO A 588 13.33 18.94 0.56
C PRO A 588 14.49 18.50 -0.33
N SER A 589 14.19 17.69 -1.35
CA SER A 589 15.21 17.08 -2.19
C SER A 589 14.68 16.64 -3.55
N VAL A 590 15.53 16.75 -4.58
CA VAL A 590 15.28 16.20 -5.92
C VAL A 590 15.50 14.68 -6.00
N LYS A 591 16.22 14.11 -5.03
CA LYS A 591 16.70 12.73 -5.08
C LYS A 591 15.57 11.70 -5.18
N PRO A 592 14.47 11.79 -4.40
CA PRO A 592 13.35 10.87 -4.53
C PRO A 592 12.75 10.86 -5.94
N MET A 593 12.52 12.06 -6.50
CA MET A 593 11.96 12.22 -7.84
C MET A 593 12.87 11.65 -8.93
N LEU A 594 14.17 11.96 -8.90
CA LEU A 594 15.13 11.43 -9.88
C LEU A 594 15.27 9.91 -9.78
N THR A 595 15.22 9.36 -8.56
CA THR A 595 15.25 7.91 -8.34
C THR A 595 13.99 7.25 -8.92
N ALA A 596 12.81 7.83 -8.70
CA ALA A 596 11.55 7.34 -9.26
C ALA A 596 11.53 7.42 -10.80
N ILE A 597 12.04 8.50 -11.40
CA ILE A 597 12.15 8.63 -12.87
C ILE A 597 13.09 7.57 -13.44
N ALA A 598 14.26 7.39 -12.83
CA ALA A 598 15.22 6.37 -13.27
C ALA A 598 14.63 4.96 -13.14
N LEU A 599 13.93 4.66 -12.03
CA LEU A 599 13.30 3.37 -11.80
C LEU A 599 12.14 3.14 -12.77
N GLY A 600 11.27 4.13 -12.98
CA GLY A 600 10.19 4.04 -13.97
C GLY A 600 10.71 3.81 -15.38
N GLY A 601 11.87 4.37 -15.71
CA GLY A 601 12.59 4.07 -16.96
C GLY A 601 12.94 2.59 -17.10
N VAL A 602 13.28 1.89 -16.01
CA VAL A 602 13.52 0.43 -16.05
C VAL A 602 12.26 -0.30 -16.51
N PHE A 603 11.13 -0.06 -15.86
CA PHE A 603 9.87 -0.74 -16.18
C PHE A 603 9.36 -0.38 -17.58
N ILE A 604 9.22 0.92 -17.87
CA ILE A 604 8.64 1.41 -19.12
C ILE A 604 9.48 0.98 -20.34
N LEU A 605 10.81 1.11 -20.27
CA LEU A 605 11.67 0.76 -21.40
C LEU A 605 11.75 -0.77 -21.60
N THR A 606 11.59 -1.55 -20.53
CA THR A 606 11.50 -3.01 -20.62
C THR A 606 10.23 -3.44 -21.33
N THR A 607 9.09 -2.78 -21.09
CA THR A 607 7.83 -3.03 -21.83
C THR A 607 7.99 -2.88 -23.34
N TYR A 608 8.87 -1.98 -23.79
CA TYR A 608 9.18 -1.78 -25.21
C TYR A 608 10.43 -2.51 -25.69
N HIS A 609 10.96 -3.44 -24.90
CA HIS A 609 12.11 -4.29 -25.23
C HIS A 609 13.41 -3.49 -25.47
N LEU A 610 13.51 -2.28 -24.91
CA LEU A 610 14.68 -1.40 -25.00
C LEU A 610 15.69 -1.71 -23.88
N TYR A 611 16.17 -2.95 -23.83
CA TYR A 611 16.88 -3.49 -22.67
C TYR A 611 18.17 -2.76 -22.29
N TRP A 612 18.95 -2.26 -23.27
CA TRP A 612 20.16 -1.48 -22.97
C TRP A 612 19.85 -0.14 -22.32
N ALA A 613 18.77 0.51 -22.74
CA ALA A 613 18.30 1.75 -22.13
C ALA A 613 17.68 1.48 -20.75
N ALA A 614 16.91 0.39 -20.60
CA ALA A 614 16.41 -0.05 -19.30
C ALA A 614 17.55 -0.37 -18.32
N LEU A 615 18.63 -1.02 -18.77
CA LEU A 615 19.82 -1.28 -17.97
C LEU A 615 20.52 0.02 -17.55
N ALA A 616 20.66 0.98 -18.47
CA ALA A 616 21.21 2.30 -18.13
C ALA A 616 20.36 3.01 -17.06
N CYS A 617 19.03 2.92 -17.15
CA CYS A 617 18.10 3.39 -16.13
C CYS A 617 18.26 2.64 -14.80
N GLY A 618 18.54 1.33 -14.82
CA GLY A 618 18.83 0.53 -13.62
C GLY A 618 20.12 0.99 -12.92
N VAL A 619 21.19 1.21 -13.69
CA VAL A 619 22.45 1.77 -13.16
C VAL A 619 22.22 3.17 -12.59
N ALA A 620 21.47 4.02 -13.30
CA ALA A 620 21.12 5.36 -12.82
C ALA A 620 20.29 5.31 -11.53
N THR A 621 19.36 4.37 -11.42
CA THR A 621 18.55 4.15 -10.21
C THR A 621 19.45 3.81 -9.02
N LEU A 622 20.35 2.84 -9.19
CA LEU A 622 21.31 2.46 -8.15
C LEU A 622 22.20 3.64 -7.75
N ALA A 623 22.72 4.40 -8.72
CA ALA A 623 23.55 5.56 -8.44
C ALA A 623 22.78 6.65 -7.67
N CYS A 624 21.54 6.94 -8.05
CA CYS A 624 20.66 7.89 -7.35
C CYS A 624 20.34 7.42 -5.93
N ALA A 625 20.03 6.14 -5.73
CA ALA A 625 19.77 5.55 -4.42
C ALA A 625 21.00 5.62 -3.51
N LEU A 626 22.20 5.26 -4.01
CA LEU A 626 23.45 5.37 -3.26
C LEU A 626 23.79 6.83 -2.93
N TRP A 627 23.58 7.76 -3.86
CA TRP A 627 23.74 9.19 -3.61
C TRP A 627 22.80 9.70 -2.52
N TRP A 628 21.54 9.26 -2.55
CA TRP A 628 20.55 9.57 -1.51
C TRP A 628 20.99 9.04 -0.16
N LEU A 629 21.29 7.75 -0.04
CA LEU A 629 21.73 7.14 1.22
C LEU A 629 22.98 7.82 1.78
N TRP A 630 23.99 8.05 0.93
CA TRP A 630 25.28 8.61 1.33
C TRP A 630 25.16 10.00 1.97
N THR A 631 24.18 10.79 1.54
CA THR A 631 24.06 12.23 1.87
C THR A 631 22.89 12.56 2.78
N GLY A 632 22.05 11.60 3.15
CA GLY A 632 20.79 11.91 3.84
C GLY A 632 20.30 10.86 4.82
N THR A 633 21.13 9.89 5.21
CA THR A 633 20.79 8.86 6.20
C THR A 633 21.94 8.64 7.18
N ALA A 634 21.58 8.17 8.39
CA ALA A 634 22.52 7.84 9.47
C ALA A 634 23.59 8.92 9.72
N GLU A 635 23.15 10.19 9.80
CA GLU A 635 24.01 11.32 10.12
C GLU A 635 24.44 11.24 11.60
N ILE A 636 25.75 11.39 11.86
CA ILE A 636 26.29 11.49 13.22
C ILE A 636 25.93 12.89 13.74
N PRO A 637 25.15 12.99 14.84
CA PRO A 637 24.73 14.29 15.34
C PRO A 637 25.89 15.03 16.00
N GLU A 638 25.84 16.37 15.97
CA GLU A 638 26.87 17.24 16.54
C GLU A 638 26.89 17.18 18.08
N LYS A 639 25.80 16.70 18.69
CA LYS A 639 25.64 16.49 20.13
C LYS A 639 24.90 15.16 20.38
N PRO A 640 25.11 14.50 21.53
CA PRO A 640 24.53 13.18 21.79
C PRO A 640 23.02 13.22 22.07
N SER A 641 22.51 14.32 22.62
CA SER A 641 21.14 14.42 23.12
C SER A 641 20.62 15.86 23.13
N LYS A 642 19.29 16.03 23.29
CA LYS A 642 18.65 17.32 23.47
C LYS A 642 17.53 17.27 24.53
N PRO A 643 17.22 18.38 25.21
CA PRO A 643 15.99 18.48 26.00
C PRO A 643 14.77 18.51 25.09
N ILE A 644 13.68 17.90 25.54
CA ILE A 644 12.38 17.92 24.83
C ILE A 644 11.26 18.55 25.65
N GLY A 645 11.55 19.11 26.83
CA GLY A 645 10.55 19.62 27.77
C GLY A 645 10.33 18.72 28.98
N HIS A 646 9.75 19.29 30.05
CA HIS A 646 9.47 18.60 31.33
C HIS A 646 10.67 17.87 31.97
N GLY A 647 11.89 18.40 31.79
CA GLY A 647 13.12 17.79 32.33
C GLY A 647 13.56 16.50 31.62
N ILE A 648 12.92 16.12 30.51
CA ILE A 648 13.30 14.94 29.73
C ILE A 648 14.34 15.32 28.69
N VAL A 649 15.44 14.55 28.66
CA VAL A 649 16.52 14.65 27.68
C VAL A 649 16.58 13.35 26.89
N LEU A 650 16.58 13.44 25.57
CA LEU A 650 16.57 12.27 24.67
C LEU A 650 17.77 12.27 23.73
N PRO A 651 18.29 11.08 23.36
CA PRO A 651 19.36 10.97 22.37
C PRO A 651 18.88 11.44 20.98
N LEU A 652 19.83 11.96 20.19
CA LEU A 652 19.62 12.35 18.80
C LEU A 652 19.92 11.23 17.78
N TYR A 653 20.52 10.15 18.26
CA TYR A 653 20.87 9.00 17.45
C TYR A 653 20.54 7.71 18.19
N ILE A 654 19.87 6.80 17.48
CA ILE A 654 19.58 5.45 17.95
C ILE A 654 19.76 4.47 16.79
N ALA A 655 20.13 3.23 17.11
CA ALA A 655 20.36 2.18 16.13
C ALA A 655 19.75 0.84 16.61
N GLY A 656 19.54 -0.08 15.68
CA GLY A 656 18.95 -1.39 15.97
C GLY A 656 17.44 -1.33 16.27
N PRO A 657 16.86 -2.30 17.00
CA PRO A 657 15.41 -2.44 17.16
C PRO A 657 14.67 -1.24 17.79
N ALA A 658 15.40 -0.32 18.42
CA ALA A 658 14.82 0.94 18.91
C ALA A 658 14.57 1.96 17.78
N ALA A 659 15.34 1.89 16.70
CA ALA A 659 15.39 2.88 15.63
C ALA A 659 14.33 2.63 14.53
N PRO A 660 13.71 3.69 13.99
CA PRO A 660 12.77 3.57 12.87
C PRO A 660 13.38 2.90 11.63
N GLY A 661 14.63 3.23 11.28
CA GLY A 661 15.29 2.66 10.09
C GLY A 661 15.48 1.13 10.16
N TRP A 662 15.67 0.57 11.36
CA TRP A 662 15.72 -0.88 11.55
C TRP A 662 14.36 -1.53 11.32
N TRP A 663 13.29 -0.90 11.84
CA TRP A 663 11.92 -1.35 11.60
C TRP A 663 11.54 -1.26 10.12
N ALA A 664 11.93 -0.17 9.44
CA ALA A 664 11.69 -0.03 8.01
C ALA A 664 12.34 -1.18 7.23
N MET A 665 13.62 -1.48 7.50
CA MET A 665 14.30 -2.61 6.87
C MET A 665 13.62 -3.96 7.20
N PHE A 666 13.27 -4.19 8.47
CA PHE A 666 12.59 -5.42 8.89
C PHE A 666 11.24 -5.61 8.18
N ILE A 667 10.45 -4.55 8.07
CA ILE A 667 9.17 -4.56 7.37
C ILE A 667 9.39 -4.82 5.89
N THR A 668 10.29 -4.08 5.22
CA THR A 668 10.61 -4.32 3.80
C THR A 668 11.03 -5.76 3.54
N MET A 669 11.86 -6.35 4.40
CA MET A 669 12.27 -7.76 4.28
C MET A 669 11.14 -8.76 4.52
N MET A 670 10.11 -8.39 5.27
CA MET A 670 8.90 -9.21 5.38
C MET A 670 8.07 -9.18 4.10
N ALA A 671 7.99 -8.03 3.42
CA ALA A 671 7.36 -7.92 2.10
C ALA A 671 8.08 -8.83 1.10
N ASP A 672 9.40 -8.69 1.07
CA ASP A 672 10.30 -9.42 0.19
C ASP A 672 10.25 -10.95 0.44
N ALA A 673 10.22 -11.36 1.71
CA ALA A 673 10.03 -12.75 2.10
C ALA A 673 8.68 -13.32 1.67
N THR A 674 7.64 -12.50 1.64
CA THR A 674 6.32 -12.93 1.19
C THR A 674 6.30 -13.12 -0.33
N ALA A 675 6.95 -12.24 -1.11
CA ALA A 675 7.11 -12.41 -2.56
C ALA A 675 7.89 -13.70 -2.86
N PHE A 676 9.02 -13.90 -2.17
CA PHE A 676 9.80 -15.12 -2.29
C PHE A 676 8.99 -16.37 -1.93
N SER A 677 8.15 -16.31 -0.90
CA SER A 677 7.26 -17.40 -0.51
C SER A 677 6.23 -17.72 -1.61
N GLY A 678 5.78 -16.72 -2.38
CA GLY A 678 4.94 -16.91 -3.57
C GLY A 678 5.65 -17.71 -4.68
N LEU A 679 6.94 -17.46 -4.91
CA LEU A 679 7.74 -18.23 -5.87
C LEU A 679 7.97 -19.67 -5.40
N ILE A 680 8.26 -19.87 -4.11
CA ILE A 680 8.37 -21.19 -3.49
C ILE A 680 7.04 -21.94 -3.54
N PHE A 681 5.93 -21.23 -3.30
CA PHE A 681 4.59 -21.78 -3.49
C PHE A 681 4.39 -22.26 -4.93
N GLY A 682 4.86 -21.53 -5.94
CA GLY A 682 4.83 -21.98 -7.34
C GLY A 682 5.52 -23.32 -7.57
N TYR A 683 6.72 -23.51 -7.00
CA TYR A 683 7.44 -24.80 -7.07
C TYR A 683 6.62 -25.96 -6.48
N PHE A 684 6.13 -25.80 -5.24
CA PHE A 684 5.36 -26.84 -4.57
C PHE A 684 3.94 -27.01 -5.13
N PHE A 685 3.39 -25.98 -5.74
CA PHE A 685 2.13 -26.05 -6.47
C PHE A 685 2.27 -27.04 -7.64
N PHE A 686 3.32 -26.92 -8.47
CA PHE A 686 3.55 -27.87 -9.55
C PHE A 686 3.77 -29.30 -9.03
N TRP A 687 4.56 -29.46 -7.97
CA TRP A 687 4.77 -30.76 -7.32
C TRP A 687 3.48 -31.42 -6.81
N THR A 688 2.59 -30.65 -6.18
CA THR A 688 1.32 -31.20 -5.65
C THR A 688 0.27 -31.43 -6.74
N ARG A 689 0.36 -30.74 -7.87
CA ARG A 689 -0.64 -30.78 -8.95
C ARG A 689 -0.29 -31.77 -10.06
N HIS A 690 1.00 -31.93 -10.37
CA HIS A 690 1.47 -32.81 -11.42
C HIS A 690 2.16 -34.02 -10.80
N ALA A 691 1.67 -35.21 -11.14
CA ALA A 691 2.23 -36.46 -10.61
C ALA A 691 3.69 -36.72 -11.04
N GLU A 692 4.13 -36.11 -12.15
CA GLU A 692 5.46 -36.26 -12.73
C GLU A 692 6.26 -34.94 -12.62
N PHE A 693 6.37 -34.39 -11.40
CA PHE A 693 7.20 -33.22 -11.12
C PHE A 693 8.18 -33.51 -9.96
N PRO A 694 9.50 -33.46 -10.19
CA PRO A 694 10.17 -33.20 -11.47
C PRO A 694 9.92 -34.34 -12.50
N PRO A 695 9.94 -34.04 -13.81
CA PRO A 695 9.88 -35.08 -14.84
C PRO A 695 11.07 -36.03 -14.69
N MET A 696 10.88 -37.35 -14.87
CA MET A 696 11.95 -38.34 -14.68
C MET A 696 13.21 -38.04 -15.51
N ALA A 697 13.05 -37.52 -16.73
CA ALA A 697 14.15 -37.14 -17.61
C ALA A 697 14.98 -35.95 -17.09
N MET A 698 14.48 -35.25 -16.06
CA MET A 698 15.07 -34.07 -15.44
C MET A 698 15.19 -34.24 -13.92
N ALA A 699 15.08 -35.47 -13.40
CA ALA A 699 15.05 -35.73 -11.95
C ALA A 699 16.35 -35.32 -11.25
N ASP A 700 17.48 -35.42 -11.94
CA ASP A 700 18.79 -34.99 -11.42
C ASP A 700 18.88 -33.47 -11.18
N GLY A 701 17.93 -32.69 -11.73
CA GLY A 701 17.78 -31.26 -11.49
C GLY A 701 19.09 -30.48 -11.71
N PRO A 702 19.43 -29.51 -10.84
CA PRO A 702 20.73 -28.83 -10.83
C PRO A 702 21.85 -29.61 -10.10
N GLY A 703 21.57 -30.85 -9.67
CA GLY A 703 22.42 -31.64 -8.78
C GLY A 703 22.55 -31.06 -7.36
N ILE A 704 23.23 -31.80 -6.48
CA ILE A 704 23.41 -31.40 -5.07
C ILE A 704 24.60 -30.43 -4.88
N ALA A 705 25.70 -30.65 -5.62
CA ALA A 705 26.99 -30.04 -5.32
C ALA A 705 26.96 -28.50 -5.40
N TRP A 706 26.55 -27.94 -6.55
CA TRP A 706 26.53 -26.49 -6.75
C TRP A 706 25.54 -25.75 -5.85
N PRO A 707 24.27 -26.20 -5.70
CA PRO A 707 23.36 -25.62 -4.72
C PRO A 707 23.93 -25.61 -3.29
N MET A 708 24.59 -26.70 -2.86
CA MET A 708 25.18 -26.75 -1.51
C MET A 708 26.41 -25.85 -1.36
N ILE A 709 27.22 -25.68 -2.40
CA ILE A 709 28.31 -24.70 -2.42
C ILE A 709 27.75 -23.27 -2.32
N ALA A 710 26.72 -22.96 -3.12
CA ALA A 710 26.05 -21.66 -3.10
C ALA A 710 25.41 -21.37 -1.73
N LEU A 711 24.79 -22.39 -1.11
CA LEU A 711 24.27 -22.35 0.24
C LEU A 711 25.37 -22.00 1.26
N ALA A 712 26.49 -22.74 1.22
CA ALA A 712 27.61 -22.53 2.14
C ALA A 712 28.20 -21.11 2.00
N LEU A 713 28.37 -20.63 0.77
CA LEU A 713 28.88 -19.28 0.48
C LEU A 713 27.92 -18.18 0.96
N GLY A 714 26.62 -18.35 0.71
CA GLY A 714 25.60 -17.40 1.19
C GLY A 714 25.53 -17.34 2.72
N LEU A 715 25.56 -18.49 3.40
CA LEU A 715 25.62 -18.56 4.87
C LEU A 715 26.93 -18.00 5.42
N ALA A 716 28.07 -18.22 4.74
CA ALA A 716 29.34 -17.61 5.12
C ALA A 716 29.27 -16.08 5.02
N SER A 717 28.72 -15.53 3.94
CA SER A 717 28.51 -14.08 3.78
C SER A 717 27.64 -13.50 4.90
N TRP A 718 26.56 -14.18 5.25
CA TRP A 718 25.70 -13.82 6.38
C TRP A 718 26.46 -13.83 7.71
N LEU A 719 27.15 -14.93 8.04
CA LEU A 719 27.93 -15.07 9.27
C LEU A 719 29.01 -13.99 9.38
N LEU A 720 29.69 -13.67 8.28
CA LEU A 720 30.71 -12.64 8.22
C LEU A 720 30.13 -11.25 8.46
N THR A 721 28.92 -10.96 7.96
CA THR A 721 28.25 -9.67 8.22
C THR A 721 27.81 -9.55 9.67
N VAL A 722 27.24 -10.61 10.24
CA VAL A 722 26.87 -10.66 11.67
C VAL A 722 28.11 -10.51 12.55
N SER A 723 29.20 -11.17 12.19
CA SER A 723 30.49 -11.07 12.87
C SER A 723 31.07 -9.66 12.77
N ALA A 724 31.02 -9.03 11.59
CA ALA A 724 31.43 -7.65 11.37
C ALA A 724 30.69 -6.70 12.32
N ARG A 725 29.36 -6.85 12.46
CA ARG A 725 28.56 -6.09 13.42
C ARG A 725 29.05 -6.28 14.86
N GLN A 726 29.26 -7.51 15.29
CA GLN A 726 29.69 -7.81 16.66
C GLN A 726 31.08 -7.25 16.98
N VAL A 727 32.06 -7.41 16.08
CA VAL A 727 33.42 -6.92 16.31
C VAL A 727 33.51 -5.40 16.15
N HIS A 728 32.72 -4.79 15.26
CA HIS A 728 32.58 -3.35 15.13
C HIS A 728 32.06 -2.71 16.42
N ALA A 729 31.00 -3.27 17.00
CA ALA A 729 30.44 -2.81 18.26
C ALA A 729 31.42 -2.93 19.45
N ARG A 730 32.42 -3.81 19.36
CA ARG A 730 33.52 -3.94 20.34
C ARG A 730 34.71 -3.01 20.08
N GLY A 731 34.63 -2.15 19.05
CA GLY A 731 35.70 -1.21 18.68
C GLY A 731 36.76 -1.77 17.73
N ALA A 732 36.69 -3.04 17.33
CA ALA A 732 37.64 -3.66 16.41
C ALA A 732 37.27 -3.35 14.94
N VAL A 733 37.28 -2.06 14.56
CA VAL A 733 36.81 -1.56 13.25
C VAL A 733 37.59 -2.18 12.08
N GLY A 734 38.91 -2.35 12.21
CA GLY A 734 39.73 -2.99 11.18
C GLY A 734 39.29 -4.43 10.88
N LEU A 735 39.00 -5.22 11.92
CA LEU A 735 38.52 -6.59 11.78
C LEU A 735 37.12 -6.62 11.17
N ALA A 736 36.25 -5.67 11.52
CA ALA A 736 34.92 -5.53 10.91
C ALA A 736 35.02 -5.28 9.41
N ARG A 737 35.94 -4.41 8.97
CA ARG A 737 36.18 -4.13 7.54
C ARG A 737 36.66 -5.36 6.80
N VAL A 738 37.57 -6.15 7.39
CA VAL A 738 38.03 -7.42 6.79
C VAL A 738 36.88 -8.42 6.66
N ALA A 739 36.08 -8.58 7.71
CA ALA A 739 34.90 -9.45 7.67
C ALA A 739 33.91 -9.03 6.57
N LEU A 740 33.65 -7.73 6.40
CA LEU A 740 32.82 -7.21 5.31
C LEU A 740 33.42 -7.48 3.93
N MET A 741 34.73 -7.29 3.74
CA MET A 741 35.39 -7.59 2.45
C MET A 741 35.28 -9.07 2.08
N ILE A 742 35.52 -9.98 3.02
CA ILE A 742 35.35 -11.41 2.78
C ILE A 742 33.86 -11.74 2.54
N GLY A 743 32.94 -11.10 3.27
CA GLY A 743 31.50 -11.24 3.07
C GLY A 743 31.07 -10.86 1.65
N ILE A 744 31.59 -9.75 1.12
CA ILE A 744 31.34 -9.32 -0.27
C ILE A 744 31.82 -10.38 -1.26
N LEU A 745 33.04 -10.88 -1.09
CA LEU A 745 33.58 -11.94 -1.95
C LEU A 745 32.75 -13.22 -1.88
N ALA A 746 32.27 -13.60 -0.69
CA ALA A 746 31.40 -14.75 -0.51
C ALA A 746 30.03 -14.54 -1.18
N SER A 747 29.44 -13.35 -1.09
CA SER A 747 28.20 -13.00 -1.81
C SER A 747 28.38 -13.13 -3.32
N VAL A 748 29.46 -12.57 -3.87
CA VAL A 748 29.77 -12.62 -5.31
C VAL A 748 30.08 -14.04 -5.78
N ALA A 749 30.87 -14.80 -5.00
CA ALA A 749 31.14 -16.21 -5.31
C ALA A 749 29.85 -17.06 -5.26
N GLY A 750 28.94 -16.75 -4.33
CA GLY A 750 27.63 -17.38 -4.22
C GLY A 750 26.76 -17.17 -5.47
N ILE A 751 26.89 -16.03 -6.16
CA ILE A 751 26.22 -15.80 -7.46
C ILE A 751 26.71 -16.81 -8.50
N GLY A 752 28.03 -16.93 -8.65
CA GLY A 752 28.62 -17.87 -9.61
C GLY A 752 28.22 -19.31 -9.32
N ALA A 753 28.33 -19.74 -8.05
CA ALA A 753 27.95 -21.09 -7.64
C ALA A 753 26.44 -21.39 -7.83
N GLY A 754 25.57 -20.41 -7.55
CA GLY A 754 24.13 -20.55 -7.73
C GLY A 754 23.75 -20.74 -9.19
N LEU A 755 24.34 -19.95 -10.09
CA LEU A 755 24.10 -20.05 -11.53
C LEU A 755 24.72 -21.31 -12.15
N ALA A 756 25.85 -21.78 -11.62
CA ALA A 756 26.55 -22.95 -12.13
C ALA A 756 25.71 -24.24 -12.08
N GLY A 757 24.87 -24.42 -11.05
CA GLY A 757 24.03 -25.63 -10.91
C GLY A 757 23.12 -25.88 -12.11
N PRO A 758 22.13 -25.00 -12.38
CA PRO A 758 21.27 -25.15 -13.55
C PRO A 758 22.02 -25.04 -14.89
N TRP A 759 23.07 -24.22 -14.96
CA TRP A 759 23.86 -24.03 -16.19
C TRP A 759 24.64 -25.28 -16.60
N GLU A 760 25.43 -25.85 -15.69
CA GLU A 760 26.25 -27.04 -15.97
C GLU A 760 25.39 -28.30 -16.15
N SER A 761 24.22 -28.34 -15.53
CA SER A 761 23.25 -29.42 -15.70
C SER A 761 22.43 -29.30 -17.00
N GLY A 762 22.67 -28.25 -17.81
CA GLY A 762 22.01 -28.08 -19.11
C GLY A 762 20.51 -27.83 -19.02
N MET A 763 20.03 -27.25 -17.90
CA MET A 763 18.60 -27.00 -17.69
C MET A 763 18.11 -25.90 -18.63
N ASP A 764 17.28 -26.26 -19.61
CA ASP A 764 16.63 -25.29 -20.50
C ASP A 764 15.26 -24.86 -19.93
N PRO A 765 15.10 -23.61 -19.45
CA PRO A 765 13.86 -23.14 -18.85
C PRO A 765 12.69 -23.04 -19.85
N GLN A 766 12.91 -23.15 -21.16
CA GLN A 766 11.83 -23.14 -22.14
C GLN A 766 11.19 -24.52 -22.34
N THR A 767 11.83 -25.60 -21.88
CA THR A 767 11.37 -26.97 -22.18
C THR A 767 10.23 -27.43 -21.29
N HIS A 768 10.25 -27.06 -20.00
CA HIS A 768 9.25 -27.47 -19.01
C HIS A 768 9.20 -26.47 -17.85
N SER A 769 8.08 -26.45 -17.12
CA SER A 769 7.90 -25.64 -15.90
C SER A 769 8.93 -25.91 -14.79
N TYR A 770 9.56 -27.09 -14.76
CA TYR A 770 10.52 -27.49 -13.72
C TYR A 770 11.86 -26.74 -13.86
N PRO A 771 12.60 -26.83 -14.99
CA PRO A 771 13.78 -26.00 -15.19
C PRO A 771 13.44 -24.51 -15.13
N ALA A 772 12.27 -24.08 -15.59
CA ALA A 772 11.83 -22.70 -15.49
C ALA A 772 11.78 -22.21 -14.02
N ILE A 773 11.09 -22.93 -13.12
CA ILE A 773 10.96 -22.50 -11.72
C ILE A 773 12.29 -22.63 -10.96
N VAL A 774 13.13 -23.60 -11.29
CA VAL A 774 14.48 -23.72 -10.72
C VAL A 774 15.31 -22.48 -11.09
N TRP A 775 15.31 -22.09 -12.36
CA TRP A 775 15.97 -20.86 -12.80
C TRP A 775 15.40 -19.62 -12.13
N THR A 776 14.08 -19.49 -11.98
CA THR A 776 13.47 -18.37 -11.26
C THR A 776 13.98 -18.25 -9.83
N LEU A 777 14.02 -19.35 -9.07
CA LEU A 777 14.50 -19.34 -7.67
C LEU A 777 15.99 -19.00 -7.58
N VAL A 778 16.80 -19.51 -8.50
CA VAL A 778 18.24 -19.19 -8.58
C VAL A 778 18.45 -17.72 -8.96
N VAL A 779 17.76 -17.20 -9.97
CA VAL A 779 17.84 -15.79 -10.39
C VAL A 779 17.42 -14.87 -9.25
N TRP A 780 16.32 -15.17 -8.56
CA TRP A 780 15.90 -14.43 -7.37
C TRP A 780 17.00 -14.40 -6.30
N THR A 781 17.52 -15.58 -5.94
CA THR A 781 18.51 -15.71 -4.85
C THR A 781 19.83 -15.04 -5.20
N THR A 782 20.26 -15.13 -6.45
CA THR A 782 21.51 -14.51 -6.92
C THR A 782 21.38 -13.00 -7.10
N ALA A 783 20.22 -12.49 -7.50
CA ALA A 783 19.93 -11.06 -7.48
C ALA A 783 20.03 -10.49 -6.05
N HIS A 784 19.49 -11.21 -5.06
CA HIS A 784 19.62 -10.86 -3.64
C HIS A 784 21.07 -10.97 -3.14
N ALA A 785 21.85 -11.93 -3.60
CA ALA A 785 23.29 -11.98 -3.31
C ALA A 785 24.02 -10.74 -3.88
N GLY A 786 23.61 -10.24 -5.04
CA GLY A 786 24.10 -8.99 -5.62
C GLY A 786 23.77 -7.77 -4.75
N VAL A 787 22.51 -7.67 -4.30
CA VAL A 787 22.08 -6.62 -3.37
C VAL A 787 22.84 -6.71 -2.03
N ALA A 788 23.06 -7.92 -1.51
CA ALA A 788 23.89 -8.16 -0.33
C ALA A 788 25.31 -7.58 -0.51
N ALA A 789 25.96 -7.87 -1.63
CA ALA A 789 27.29 -7.37 -1.95
C ALA A 789 27.33 -5.83 -2.04
N ILE A 790 26.31 -5.21 -2.66
CA ILE A 790 26.18 -3.75 -2.74
C ILE A 790 26.00 -3.15 -1.35
N MET A 791 25.13 -3.71 -0.52
CA MET A 791 24.85 -3.21 0.83
C MET A 791 26.06 -3.36 1.76
N GLN A 792 26.76 -4.50 1.71
CA GLN A 792 28.02 -4.72 2.42
C GLN A 792 29.10 -3.73 1.95
N GLY A 793 29.22 -3.52 0.63
CA GLY A 793 30.13 -2.55 0.03
C GLY A 793 29.83 -1.11 0.47
N TYR A 794 28.56 -0.72 0.53
CA TYR A 794 28.13 0.59 1.05
C TYR A 794 28.56 0.80 2.51
N VAL A 795 28.33 -0.19 3.39
CA VAL A 795 28.74 -0.09 4.79
C VAL A 795 30.26 -0.06 4.95
N LEU A 796 30.98 -0.86 4.16
CA LEU A 796 32.44 -0.81 4.12
C LEU A 796 32.94 0.59 3.70
N ALA A 797 32.37 1.17 2.65
CA ALA A 797 32.71 2.51 2.19
C ALA A 797 32.40 3.59 3.24
N ARG A 798 31.25 3.51 3.93
CA ARG A 798 30.89 4.40 5.04
C ARG A 798 31.88 4.30 6.20
N SER A 799 32.28 3.08 6.56
CA SER A 799 33.29 2.84 7.59
C SER A 799 34.66 3.43 7.20
N ILE A 800 35.10 3.23 5.96
CA ILE A 800 36.39 3.77 5.46
C ILE A 800 36.36 5.30 5.44
N ALA A 801 35.25 5.90 5.01
CA ALA A 801 35.07 7.35 4.95
C ALA A 801 34.86 8.03 6.32
N GLY A 802 34.91 7.27 7.42
CA GLY A 802 34.70 7.80 8.78
C GLY A 802 33.28 8.32 9.03
N ARG A 803 32.30 7.87 8.25
CA ARG A 803 30.88 8.25 8.40
C ARG A 803 30.09 7.33 9.32
N MET A 804 30.76 6.36 9.94
CA MET A 804 30.21 5.39 10.87
C MET A 804 31.29 5.06 11.90
N ASP A 805 30.90 4.91 13.16
CA ASP A 805 31.77 4.50 14.27
C ASP A 805 31.06 3.47 15.17
N PRO A 806 31.74 2.85 16.15
CA PRO A 806 31.12 1.83 17.01
C PRO A 806 29.87 2.27 17.80
N GLN A 807 29.67 3.57 18.02
CA GLN A 807 28.47 4.13 18.68
C GLN A 807 27.38 4.49 17.64
N HIS A 808 27.79 4.86 16.43
CA HIS A 808 26.91 5.30 15.35
C HIS A 808 26.88 4.28 14.20
N ASP A 809 26.38 3.07 14.45
CA ASP A 809 26.47 1.91 13.54
C ASP A 809 25.14 1.50 12.86
N ALA A 810 24.18 2.42 12.71
CA ALA A 810 22.84 2.11 12.19
C ALA A 810 22.84 1.42 10.83
N ASP A 811 23.72 1.84 9.90
CA ASP A 811 23.85 1.22 8.58
C ASP A 811 24.19 -0.27 8.70
N LEU A 812 25.20 -0.62 9.51
CA LEU A 812 25.63 -2.00 9.72
C LEU A 812 24.52 -2.85 10.37
N ARG A 813 23.76 -2.27 11.30
CA ARG A 813 22.61 -2.96 11.92
C ARG A 813 21.48 -3.20 10.94
N ASN A 814 21.18 -2.24 10.06
CA ASN A 814 20.13 -2.37 9.06
C ASN A 814 20.50 -3.43 8.02
N ILE A 815 21.73 -3.41 7.47
CA ILE A 815 22.14 -4.45 6.52
C ILE A 815 22.15 -5.85 7.15
N THR A 816 22.36 -5.95 8.47
CA THR A 816 22.30 -7.25 9.14
C THR A 816 20.88 -7.84 9.11
N VAL A 817 19.84 -7.01 9.14
CA VAL A 817 18.44 -7.45 8.98
C VAL A 817 18.22 -8.02 7.59
N TYR A 818 18.69 -7.32 6.56
CA TYR A 818 18.68 -7.83 5.19
C TYR A 818 19.39 -9.18 5.08
N MET A 819 20.58 -9.31 5.69
CA MET A 819 21.33 -10.56 5.63
C MET A 819 20.64 -11.72 6.35
N HIS A 820 19.83 -11.47 7.39
CA HIS A 820 19.00 -12.52 8.01
C HIS A 820 17.94 -13.05 7.04
N PHE A 821 17.30 -12.17 6.28
CA PHE A 821 16.39 -12.57 5.22
C PHE A 821 17.13 -13.32 4.10
N PHE A 822 18.23 -12.76 3.60
CA PHE A 822 19.03 -13.41 2.55
C PHE A 822 19.49 -14.81 2.95
N ALA A 823 19.91 -15.03 4.20
CA ALA A 823 20.26 -16.35 4.71
C ALA A 823 19.09 -17.34 4.64
N LEU A 824 17.86 -16.89 4.95
CA LEU A 824 16.65 -17.70 4.80
C LEU A 824 16.36 -18.01 3.33
N THR A 825 16.45 -17.01 2.43
CA THR A 825 16.27 -17.20 0.98
C THR A 825 17.24 -18.22 0.43
N VAL A 826 18.53 -18.08 0.73
CA VAL A 826 19.58 -19.02 0.31
C VAL A 826 19.31 -20.43 0.85
N LEU A 827 18.97 -20.56 2.14
CA LEU A 827 18.64 -21.84 2.76
C LEU A 827 17.47 -22.52 2.06
N VAL A 828 16.36 -21.81 1.90
CA VAL A 828 15.13 -22.36 1.33
C VAL A 828 15.30 -22.67 -0.16
N THR A 829 15.90 -21.77 -0.95
CA THR A 829 16.12 -22.01 -2.39
C THR A 829 16.98 -23.25 -2.61
N TYR A 830 18.17 -23.29 -2.03
CA TYR A 830 19.14 -24.35 -2.35
C TYR A 830 18.80 -25.68 -1.70
N ALA A 831 18.07 -25.69 -0.57
CA ALA A 831 17.47 -26.92 -0.06
C ALA A 831 16.33 -27.42 -0.97
N THR A 832 15.46 -26.52 -1.45
CA THR A 832 14.33 -26.86 -2.33
C THR A 832 14.82 -27.40 -3.68
N ILE A 833 15.81 -26.78 -4.33
CA ILE A 833 16.23 -27.24 -5.67
C ILE A 833 17.30 -28.33 -5.62
N GLY A 834 18.09 -28.40 -4.54
CA GLY A 834 19.24 -29.30 -4.44
C GLY A 834 19.00 -30.54 -3.60
N LEU A 835 18.10 -30.52 -2.60
CA LEU A 835 17.86 -31.67 -1.70
C LEU A 835 16.47 -32.27 -1.85
N PHE A 836 15.45 -31.45 -2.07
CA PHE A 836 14.07 -31.94 -2.19
C PHE A 836 13.88 -32.94 -3.35
N PRO A 837 14.48 -32.80 -4.54
CA PRO A 837 14.33 -33.79 -5.61
C PRO A 837 14.80 -35.20 -5.24
N GLU A 838 15.70 -35.36 -4.26
CA GLU A 838 16.20 -36.66 -3.80
C GLU A 838 15.21 -37.39 -2.86
N VAL A 839 14.24 -36.67 -2.30
CA VAL A 839 13.27 -37.20 -1.32
C VAL A 839 11.83 -37.15 -1.82
N ALA A 840 11.57 -36.44 -2.92
CA ALA A 840 10.30 -36.37 -3.63
C ALA A 840 10.14 -37.58 -4.54
#